data_AF-A0A9E2BAN5-F1
#
_entry.id   AF-A0A9E2BAN5-F1
#
_cell.length_a   1.000
_cell.length_b   1.000
_cell.length_c   1.000
_cell.angle_alpha   90.00
_cell.angle_beta   90.00
_cell.angle_gamma   90.00
#
_symmetry.space_group_name_H-M   'P 1'
#
loop_
_entity.id
_entity.type
_entity.pdbx_description
1 polymer ?
#
loop_
_entity_poly.entity_id
_entity_poly.type
_entity_poly.pdbx_seq_one_letter_code
_entity_poly.pdbx_strand_id
1 'polypeptide(L)'
;MSARTQLEAYLGEFRKRLKSLIVARGAAVLAVTALVLTLAAVFIGTRQAFSDSVMISARVVILLALAGVVVGLLVFPLRKLKRTEGVADIERRAPDFDGRLETYRELTQRSDDESGPSVFLGLLAEDALRLARRIPVALKVRNWEISTPAVAAGLAVLALAWFAAFGPDNWRYGVRHLWAGWALSDTLPPQRVAVSPGDGAVRRGGDLFVEAQAEGFDPVEATVFAQFEGGEWESAVMDETGGEFEFRFFGIRQPLRYYVEAAGVRSAEYDIDVVDLPRVSNVRLTYHYPQWTRQETRTEDPGGDIEAVEGTEVEVEITTDQPLGDAALIVNGASVTMTTDGTTATAVLTVEEEGEYHIATSFNAAPVQLTDNYFIDVQADNRPVVKVIKPGRDWRASNIEEVLVRVEATDDFNLDRLELNYAVNGGEWQVASLEADGDYSLTEEVLFLEELTAERAPVVSSAAPNLFDIINADDLDLEVPQEEEDQEPQAGTLAPGDVVSYYVEAFDRDASSRTDLFFIEVQPFDRSFSQSMAGGGGGGGGGGGEQNEISQRQKEILVATWNLIREQDEQTGFQDEQQIEDNGALLAELQRTLAEQARTLASRTRARQLTSADEKIQTFVQALESAAEAMDPAAEQLAETEFDDAVPSEQAALQHLLRAESVFTDIQVAFNQGGGGGGGGGFAGRDLAELFELEMDLEKNQYETEAPVAMNNQSPEEQGVDEAIQKLQELARRQESLA
;
A
#
# COMPACT_ATOMS: atom_id res chain seq x y z
N MET A 1 -59.67 56.57 -80.34
CA MET A 1 -58.41 55.87 -80.65
C MET A 1 -58.65 54.93 -81.82
N SER A 2 -57.79 54.92 -82.84
CA SER A 2 -57.93 53.99 -83.97
C SER A 2 -57.65 52.54 -83.54
N ALA A 3 -58.20 51.57 -84.26
CA ALA A 3 -57.95 50.14 -84.03
C ALA A 3 -56.45 49.83 -83.98
N ARG A 4 -55.69 50.46 -84.89
CA ARG A 4 -54.22 50.40 -84.95
C ARG A 4 -53.56 50.85 -83.64
N THR A 5 -53.94 52.02 -83.11
CA THR A 5 -53.36 52.51 -81.84
C THR A 5 -53.67 51.62 -80.64
N GLN A 6 -54.84 50.97 -80.61
CA GLN A 6 -55.21 50.06 -79.52
C GLN A 6 -54.49 48.72 -79.64
N LEU A 7 -54.32 48.20 -80.86
CA LEU A 7 -53.55 46.98 -81.11
C LEU A 7 -52.06 47.17 -80.81
N GLU A 8 -51.47 48.30 -81.22
CA GLU A 8 -50.08 48.63 -80.87
C GLU A 8 -49.88 48.78 -79.35
N ALA A 9 -50.85 49.34 -78.63
CA ALA A 9 -50.81 49.41 -77.17
C ALA A 9 -50.82 48.02 -76.54
N TYR A 10 -51.67 47.10 -77.03
CA TYR A 10 -51.70 45.71 -76.59
C TYR A 10 -50.39 44.96 -76.90
N LEU A 11 -49.88 45.07 -78.12
CA LEU A 11 -48.60 44.48 -78.53
C LEU A 11 -47.42 45.10 -77.76
N GLY A 12 -47.50 46.39 -77.42
CA GLY A 12 -46.55 47.09 -76.55
C GLY A 12 -46.53 46.51 -75.14
N GLU A 13 -47.71 46.24 -74.54
CA GLU A 13 -47.82 45.59 -73.24
C GLU A 13 -47.26 44.15 -73.27
N PHE A 14 -47.58 43.38 -74.32
CA PHE A 14 -47.06 42.03 -74.52
C PHE A 14 -45.54 42.02 -74.66
N ARG A 15 -44.98 42.90 -75.51
CA ARG A 15 -43.52 43.10 -75.65
C ARG A 15 -42.86 43.48 -74.33
N LYS A 16 -43.48 44.36 -73.53
CA LYS A 16 -42.96 44.76 -72.22
C LYS A 16 -42.87 43.57 -71.25
N ARG A 17 -43.90 42.71 -71.22
CA ARG A 17 -43.91 41.49 -70.39
C ARG A 17 -42.94 40.42 -70.90
N LEU A 18 -42.79 40.26 -72.22
CA LEU A 18 -41.77 39.38 -72.79
C LEU A 18 -40.36 39.87 -72.48
N LYS A 19 -40.11 41.17 -72.59
CA LYS A 19 -38.85 41.78 -72.19
C LYS A 19 -38.57 41.53 -70.71
N SER A 20 -39.55 41.73 -69.82
CA SER A 20 -39.37 41.45 -68.39
C SER A 20 -39.12 39.97 -68.10
N LEU A 21 -39.75 39.05 -68.84
CA LEU A 21 -39.52 37.62 -68.70
C LEU A 21 -38.10 37.22 -69.15
N ILE A 22 -37.64 37.73 -70.29
CA ILE A 22 -36.27 37.50 -70.79
C ILE A 22 -35.25 38.05 -69.80
N VAL A 23 -35.47 39.29 -69.32
CA VAL A 23 -34.59 39.91 -68.32
C VAL A 23 -34.60 39.14 -67.01
N ALA A 24 -35.77 38.73 -66.51
CA ALA A 24 -35.86 37.98 -65.25
C ALA A 24 -35.15 36.62 -65.35
N ARG A 25 -35.36 35.86 -66.44
CA ARG A 25 -34.66 34.58 -66.67
C ARG A 25 -33.15 34.76 -66.83
N GLY A 26 -32.73 35.75 -67.62
CA GLY A 26 -31.31 36.06 -67.80
C GLY A 26 -30.65 36.48 -66.49
N ALA A 27 -31.30 37.33 -65.69
CA ALA A 27 -30.83 37.74 -64.37
C ALA A 27 -30.76 36.56 -63.38
N ALA A 28 -31.74 35.66 -63.40
CA ALA A 28 -31.75 34.46 -62.56
C ALA A 28 -30.57 33.54 -62.86
N VAL A 29 -30.38 33.18 -64.14
CA VAL A 29 -29.27 32.31 -64.53
C VAL A 29 -27.94 32.99 -64.24
N LEU A 30 -27.80 34.29 -64.53
CA LEU A 30 -26.59 35.05 -64.24
C LEU A 30 -26.26 35.02 -62.74
N ALA A 31 -27.23 35.34 -61.87
CA ALA A 31 -27.02 35.37 -60.43
C ALA A 31 -26.72 33.98 -59.84
N VAL A 32 -27.41 32.94 -60.31
CA VAL A 32 -27.16 31.55 -59.87
C VAL A 32 -25.80 31.05 -60.36
N THR A 33 -25.42 31.33 -61.61
CA THR A 33 -24.09 31.00 -62.13
C THR A 33 -22.99 31.73 -61.36
N ALA A 34 -23.19 33.03 -61.05
CA ALA A 34 -22.26 33.79 -60.22
C ALA A 34 -22.12 33.16 -58.83
N LEU A 35 -23.22 32.79 -58.18
CA LEU A 35 -23.23 32.15 -56.86
C LEU A 35 -22.48 30.81 -56.89
N VAL A 36 -22.87 29.89 -57.77
CA VAL A 36 -22.29 28.54 -57.82
C VAL A 36 -20.80 28.58 -58.14
N LEU A 37 -20.39 29.36 -59.14
CA LEU A 37 -18.96 29.46 -59.49
C LEU A 37 -18.16 30.16 -58.39
N THR A 38 -18.73 31.15 -57.71
CA THR A 38 -18.08 31.79 -56.56
C THR A 38 -17.89 30.79 -55.43
N LEU A 39 -18.93 30.04 -55.05
CA LEU A 39 -18.83 29.05 -53.97
C LEU A 39 -17.83 27.93 -54.32
N ALA A 40 -17.82 27.45 -55.57
CA ALA A 40 -16.84 26.48 -56.03
C ALA A 40 -15.40 27.04 -56.01
N ALA A 41 -15.21 28.29 -56.48
CA ALA A 41 -13.90 28.94 -56.44
C ALA A 41 -13.40 29.17 -55.02
N VAL A 42 -14.29 29.55 -54.10
CA VAL A 42 -13.95 29.73 -52.69
C VAL A 42 -13.59 28.40 -52.06
N PHE A 43 -14.36 27.34 -52.30
CA PHE A 43 -14.04 25.98 -51.82
C PHE A 43 -12.68 25.49 -52.31
N ILE A 44 -12.33 25.73 -53.58
CA ILE A 44 -10.99 25.39 -54.09
C ILE A 44 -9.94 26.29 -53.45
N GLY A 45 -10.26 27.58 -53.25
CA GLY A 45 -9.39 28.55 -52.59
C GLY A 45 -9.06 28.17 -51.16
N THR A 46 -10.03 27.69 -50.36
CA THR A 46 -9.77 27.27 -48.97
C THR A 46 -8.79 26.11 -48.91
N ARG A 47 -8.81 25.19 -49.89
CA ARG A 47 -7.89 24.05 -49.98
C ARG A 47 -6.48 24.40 -50.46
N GLN A 48 -6.31 25.55 -51.11
CA GLN A 48 -5.02 25.99 -51.71
C GLN A 48 -4.53 27.34 -51.16
N ALA A 49 -4.89 27.65 -49.90
CA ALA A 49 -4.55 28.91 -49.24
C ALA A 49 -4.83 30.16 -50.10
N PHE A 50 -5.88 30.13 -50.91
CA PHE A 50 -6.27 31.21 -51.82
C PHE A 50 -5.12 31.70 -52.73
N SER A 51 -4.26 30.78 -53.21
CA SER A 51 -3.17 31.07 -54.15
C SER A 51 -3.58 32.04 -55.27
N ASP A 52 -2.73 33.03 -55.55
CA ASP A 52 -2.97 34.06 -56.57
C ASP A 52 -3.35 33.46 -57.93
N SER A 53 -2.69 32.36 -58.32
CA SER A 53 -2.95 31.67 -59.58
C SER A 53 -4.39 31.11 -59.67
N VAL A 54 -4.88 30.53 -58.57
CA VAL A 54 -6.23 29.98 -58.45
C VAL A 54 -7.26 31.11 -58.42
N MET A 55 -6.98 32.18 -57.69
CA MET A 55 -7.92 33.31 -57.58
C MET A 55 -8.04 34.09 -58.89
N ILE A 56 -6.93 34.30 -59.61
CA ILE A 56 -6.95 34.95 -60.92
C ILE A 56 -7.68 34.08 -61.95
N SER A 57 -7.39 32.77 -62.00
CA SER A 57 -8.07 31.86 -62.94
C SER A 57 -9.57 31.75 -62.65
N ALA A 58 -9.97 31.67 -61.37
CA ALA A 58 -11.37 31.68 -60.97
C ALA A 58 -12.10 32.96 -61.41
N ARG A 59 -11.48 34.15 -61.23
CA ARG A 59 -12.06 35.42 -61.70
C ARG A 59 -12.27 35.42 -63.22
N VAL A 60 -11.30 34.95 -64.00
CA VAL A 60 -11.41 34.87 -65.46
C VAL A 60 -12.53 33.91 -65.88
N VAL A 61 -12.62 32.73 -65.26
CA VAL A 61 -13.68 31.74 -65.54
C VAL A 61 -15.06 32.32 -65.22
N ILE A 62 -15.22 32.98 -64.08
CA ILE A 62 -16.47 33.64 -63.69
C ILE A 62 -16.83 34.74 -64.70
N LEU A 63 -15.89 35.62 -65.06
CA LEU A 63 -16.15 36.69 -66.01
C LEU A 63 -16.56 36.15 -67.39
N LEU A 64 -15.88 35.12 -67.90
CA LEU A 64 -16.23 34.50 -69.18
C LEU A 64 -17.59 33.79 -69.13
N ALA A 65 -17.89 33.07 -68.05
CA ALA A 65 -19.17 32.42 -67.86
C ALA A 65 -20.33 33.43 -67.79
N LEU A 66 -20.16 34.50 -67.00
CA LEU A 66 -21.15 35.57 -66.89
C LEU A 66 -21.32 36.33 -68.21
N ALA A 67 -20.24 36.63 -68.92
CA ALA A 67 -20.31 37.24 -70.26
C ALA A 67 -21.06 36.34 -71.25
N GLY A 68 -20.80 35.03 -71.24
CA GLY A 68 -21.51 34.04 -72.05
C GLY A 68 -23.02 34.01 -71.75
N VAL A 69 -23.40 34.02 -70.47
CA VAL A 69 -24.81 34.08 -70.04
C VAL A 69 -25.46 35.40 -70.48
N VAL A 70 -24.79 36.54 -70.30
CA VAL A 70 -25.29 37.85 -70.75
C VAL A 70 -25.50 37.86 -72.26
N VAL A 71 -24.54 37.38 -73.04
CA VAL A 71 -24.63 37.36 -74.51
C VAL A 71 -25.75 36.42 -74.97
N GLY A 72 -25.82 35.21 -74.42
CA GLY A 72 -26.77 34.17 -74.83
C GLY A 72 -28.21 34.40 -74.37
N LEU A 73 -28.42 34.85 -73.13
CA LEU A 73 -29.76 34.93 -72.51
C LEU A 73 -30.31 36.36 -72.36
N LEU A 74 -29.49 37.39 -72.51
CA LEU A 74 -29.95 38.79 -72.52
C LEU A 74 -29.76 39.44 -73.89
N VAL A 75 -28.52 39.54 -74.39
CA VAL A 75 -28.22 40.34 -75.60
C VAL A 75 -28.86 39.73 -76.85
N PHE A 76 -28.65 38.44 -77.12
CA PHE A 76 -29.22 37.77 -78.30
C PHE A 76 -30.76 37.79 -78.33
N PRO A 77 -31.49 37.36 -77.28
CA PRO A 77 -32.95 37.36 -77.31
C PRO A 77 -33.55 38.76 -77.29
N LEU A 78 -32.95 39.74 -76.61
CA LEU A 78 -33.43 41.13 -76.66
C LEU A 78 -33.18 41.79 -78.03
N ARG A 79 -32.05 41.50 -78.67
CA ARG A 79 -31.79 41.96 -80.05
C ARG A 79 -32.77 41.31 -81.03
N LYS A 80 -33.04 40.01 -80.88
CA LYS A 80 -34.05 39.30 -81.67
C LYS A 80 -35.43 39.92 -81.47
N LEU A 81 -35.85 40.15 -80.23
CA LEU A 81 -37.13 40.77 -79.86
C LEU A 81 -37.27 42.19 -80.46
N LYS A 82 -36.19 42.99 -80.46
CA LYS A 82 -36.18 44.33 -81.07
C LYS A 82 -36.27 44.25 -82.61
N ARG A 83 -35.58 43.29 -83.24
CA ARG A 83 -35.55 43.15 -84.71
C ARG A 83 -36.85 42.61 -85.29
N THR A 84 -37.52 41.68 -84.61
CA THR A 84 -38.77 41.05 -85.07
C THR A 84 -40.02 41.68 -84.46
N GLU A 85 -39.85 42.74 -83.65
CA GLU A 85 -40.90 43.33 -82.82
C GLU A 85 -41.63 42.32 -81.91
N GLY A 86 -41.04 41.14 -81.69
CA GLY A 86 -41.60 40.06 -80.89
C GLY A 86 -42.82 39.37 -81.49
N VAL A 87 -43.20 39.67 -82.74
CA VAL A 87 -44.41 39.14 -83.37
C VAL A 87 -44.44 37.60 -83.37
N ALA A 88 -43.34 36.96 -83.80
CA ALA A 88 -43.22 35.50 -83.76
C ALA A 88 -43.27 34.91 -82.33
N ASP A 89 -42.75 35.61 -81.32
CA ASP A 89 -42.79 35.15 -79.92
C ASP A 89 -44.18 35.32 -79.27
N ILE A 90 -44.95 36.28 -79.77
CA ILE A 90 -46.36 36.54 -79.40
C ILE A 90 -47.25 35.49 -80.04
N GLU A 91 -47.13 35.22 -81.35
CA GLU A 91 -47.92 34.20 -82.05
C GLU A 91 -47.66 32.80 -81.52
N ARG A 92 -46.41 32.45 -81.17
CA ARG A 92 -46.10 31.17 -80.50
C ARG A 92 -46.83 30.97 -79.17
N ARG A 93 -47.08 32.06 -78.42
CA ARG A 93 -47.77 32.02 -77.12
C ARG A 93 -49.27 32.20 -77.24
N ALA A 94 -49.73 32.86 -78.31
CA ALA A 94 -51.13 33.09 -78.65
C ALA A 94 -51.37 32.61 -80.09
N PRO A 95 -51.48 31.29 -80.31
CA PRO A 95 -51.68 30.73 -81.66
C PRO A 95 -53.01 31.17 -82.28
N ASP A 96 -53.92 31.70 -81.48
CA ASP A 96 -55.21 32.27 -81.87
C ASP A 96 -55.11 33.43 -82.89
N PHE A 97 -53.94 34.04 -83.05
CA PHE A 97 -53.69 35.08 -84.05
C PHE A 97 -53.42 34.54 -85.47
N ASP A 98 -53.12 33.25 -85.64
CA ASP A 98 -53.06 32.54 -86.94
C ASP A 98 -52.33 33.31 -88.07
N GLY A 99 -51.12 33.80 -87.81
CA GLY A 99 -50.28 34.53 -88.80
C GLY A 99 -50.72 35.97 -89.11
N ARG A 100 -51.80 36.46 -88.48
CA ARG A 100 -52.33 37.81 -88.70
C ARG A 100 -51.41 38.91 -88.17
N LEU A 101 -50.63 38.65 -87.11
CA LEU A 101 -49.69 39.63 -86.57
C LEU A 101 -48.43 39.68 -87.44
N GLU A 102 -47.98 38.56 -87.99
CA GLU A 102 -46.91 38.51 -88.99
C GLU A 102 -47.28 39.29 -90.26
N THR A 103 -48.48 39.05 -90.78
CA THR A 103 -49.02 39.79 -91.93
C THR A 103 -49.18 41.28 -91.64
N TYR A 104 -49.65 41.63 -90.43
CA TYR A 104 -49.78 43.02 -89.99
C TYR A 104 -48.42 43.72 -89.90
N ARG A 105 -47.37 43.04 -89.42
CA ARG A 105 -46.01 43.59 -89.37
C ARG A 105 -45.46 43.83 -90.78
N GLU A 106 -45.62 42.87 -91.69
CA GLU A 106 -45.16 42.99 -93.09
C GLU A 106 -45.84 44.17 -93.80
N LEU A 107 -47.16 44.30 -93.65
CA LEU A 107 -47.93 45.41 -94.23
C LEU A 107 -47.60 46.76 -93.58
N THR A 108 -47.30 46.79 -92.28
CA THR A 108 -46.89 48.01 -91.57
C THR A 108 -45.52 48.49 -92.05
N GLN A 109 -44.54 47.59 -92.14
CA GLN A 109 -43.20 47.91 -92.65
C GLN A 109 -43.24 48.40 -94.10
N ARG A 110 -44.06 47.76 -94.95
CA ARG A 110 -44.25 48.19 -96.35
C ARG A 110 -44.95 49.54 -96.48
N SER A 111 -45.90 49.84 -95.58
CA SER A 111 -46.64 51.12 -95.60
C SER A 111 -45.84 52.32 -95.09
N ASP A 112 -44.78 52.09 -94.30
CA ASP A 112 -43.89 53.16 -93.85
C ASP A 112 -42.83 53.50 -94.92
N ASP A 113 -42.51 52.57 -95.83
CA ASP A 113 -41.55 52.76 -96.95
C ASP A 113 -42.20 53.35 -98.23
N GLU A 114 -43.47 53.04 -98.52
CA GLU A 114 -44.20 53.59 -99.69
C GLU A 114 -45.30 54.57 -99.24
N SER A 115 -45.28 55.79 -99.78
CA SER A 115 -46.18 56.88 -99.40
C SER A 115 -47.66 56.60 -99.71
N GLY A 116 -48.38 55.92 -98.80
CA GLY A 116 -49.83 55.81 -98.79
C GLY A 116 -50.38 54.80 -97.75
N PRO A 117 -51.36 55.17 -96.90
CA PRO A 117 -51.95 54.24 -95.92
C PRO A 117 -52.73 53.13 -96.63
N SER A 118 -52.31 51.88 -96.47
CA SER A 118 -53.05 50.73 -96.98
C SER A 118 -54.38 50.57 -96.22
N VAL A 119 -55.50 50.60 -96.95
CA VAL A 119 -56.86 50.47 -96.37
C VAL A 119 -57.02 49.13 -95.63
N PHE A 120 -56.31 48.09 -96.09
CA PHE A 120 -56.30 46.75 -95.49
C PHE A 120 -55.65 46.71 -94.10
N LEU A 121 -54.71 47.60 -93.79
CA LEU A 121 -54.04 47.64 -92.48
C LEU A 121 -55.03 48.01 -91.37
N GLY A 122 -55.96 48.92 -91.65
CA GLY A 122 -57.04 49.28 -90.71
C GLY A 122 -57.98 48.11 -90.41
N LEU A 123 -58.32 47.31 -91.43
CA LEU A 123 -59.19 46.14 -91.29
C LEU A 123 -58.49 44.98 -90.58
N LEU A 124 -57.24 44.70 -90.91
CA LEU A 124 -56.43 43.67 -90.25
C LEU A 124 -56.15 44.03 -88.78
N ALA A 125 -55.91 45.31 -88.49
CA ALA A 125 -55.75 45.80 -87.13
C ALA A 125 -57.04 45.64 -86.30
N GLU A 126 -58.22 45.91 -86.88
CA GLU A 126 -59.51 45.73 -86.20
C GLU A 126 -59.80 44.24 -85.93
N ASP A 127 -59.49 43.36 -86.88
CA ASP A 127 -59.67 41.91 -86.73
C ASP A 127 -58.70 41.30 -85.70
N ALA A 128 -57.42 41.68 -85.74
CA ALA A 128 -56.44 41.30 -84.72
C ALA A 128 -56.80 41.88 -83.34
N LEU A 129 -57.35 43.09 -83.27
CA LEU A 129 -57.78 43.70 -82.00
C LEU A 129 -58.97 42.97 -81.37
N ARG A 130 -59.90 42.42 -82.17
CA ARG A 130 -61.00 41.59 -81.66
C ARG A 130 -60.49 40.34 -80.95
N LEU A 131 -59.45 39.70 -81.50
CA LEU A 131 -58.77 38.57 -80.88
C LEU A 131 -58.00 39.01 -79.62
N ALA A 132 -57.25 40.12 -79.70
CA ALA A 132 -56.48 40.67 -78.59
C ALA A 132 -57.36 41.01 -77.37
N ARG A 133 -58.58 41.54 -77.58
CA ARG A 133 -59.52 41.83 -76.48
C ARG A 133 -60.05 40.58 -75.77
N ARG A 134 -60.07 39.42 -76.43
CA ARG A 134 -60.49 38.14 -75.83
C ARG A 134 -59.37 37.46 -75.06
N ILE A 135 -58.11 37.84 -75.32
CA ILE A 135 -56.92 37.18 -74.78
C ILE A 135 -56.12 38.19 -73.95
N PRO A 136 -56.36 38.29 -72.63
CA PRO A 136 -55.57 39.19 -71.80
C PRO A 136 -54.12 38.72 -71.78
N VAL A 137 -53.19 39.66 -72.02
CA VAL A 137 -51.74 39.43 -72.07
C VAL A 137 -51.24 38.67 -70.83
N ALA A 138 -51.81 38.96 -69.66
CA ALA A 138 -51.44 38.38 -68.38
C ALA A 138 -51.71 36.87 -68.25
N LEU A 139 -52.59 36.28 -69.08
CA LEU A 139 -52.81 34.83 -69.08
C LEU A 139 -51.80 34.08 -69.96
N LYS A 140 -51.26 34.73 -71.00
CA LYS A 140 -50.28 34.14 -71.93
C LYS A 140 -48.83 34.37 -71.49
N VAL A 141 -48.58 35.41 -70.69
CA VAL A 141 -47.34 35.61 -69.94
C VAL A 141 -47.72 35.82 -68.47
N ARG A 142 -47.88 34.70 -67.75
CA ARG A 142 -48.41 34.67 -66.38
C ARG A 142 -47.38 35.26 -65.40
N ASN A 143 -47.83 36.04 -64.41
CA ASN A 143 -46.94 36.78 -63.52
C ASN A 143 -45.89 35.90 -62.80
N TRP A 144 -46.26 34.69 -62.41
CA TRP A 144 -45.32 33.71 -61.81
C TRP A 144 -44.14 33.32 -62.72
N GLU A 145 -44.27 33.36 -64.05
CA GLU A 145 -43.16 33.05 -64.98
C GLU A 145 -42.09 34.13 -64.98
N ILE A 146 -42.46 35.34 -64.54
CA ILE A 146 -41.56 36.48 -64.37
C ILE A 146 -41.06 36.52 -62.92
N SER A 147 -41.95 36.30 -61.95
CA SER A 147 -41.59 36.41 -60.53
C SER A 147 -40.72 35.26 -60.04
N THR A 148 -40.92 34.01 -60.50
CA THR A 148 -40.09 32.87 -60.08
C THR A 148 -38.60 33.06 -60.38
N PRO A 149 -38.16 33.41 -61.62
CA PRO A 149 -36.76 33.71 -61.87
C PRO A 149 -36.31 35.00 -61.21
N ALA A 150 -37.16 36.02 -61.08
CA ALA A 150 -36.79 37.26 -60.38
C ALA A 150 -36.51 37.02 -58.88
N VAL A 151 -37.31 36.18 -58.21
CA VAL A 151 -37.08 35.77 -56.82
C VAL A 151 -35.82 34.92 -56.71
N ALA A 152 -35.60 33.97 -57.64
CA ALA A 152 -34.36 33.18 -57.66
C ALA A 152 -33.11 34.06 -57.83
N ALA A 153 -33.16 35.07 -58.71
CA ALA A 153 -32.10 36.05 -58.87
C ALA A 153 -31.85 36.83 -57.58
N GLY A 154 -32.92 37.31 -56.94
CA GLY A 154 -32.85 38.03 -55.67
C GLY A 154 -32.25 37.19 -54.55
N LEU A 155 -32.69 35.94 -54.40
CA LEU A 155 -32.16 35.01 -53.42
C LEU A 155 -30.68 34.66 -53.67
N ALA A 156 -30.27 34.47 -54.91
CA ALA A 156 -28.87 34.18 -55.24
C ALA A 156 -27.94 35.38 -54.94
N VAL A 157 -28.38 36.59 -55.26
CA VAL A 157 -27.64 37.82 -54.90
C VAL A 157 -27.59 38.03 -53.40
N LEU A 158 -28.72 37.81 -52.70
CA LEU A 158 -28.76 37.88 -51.23
C LEU A 158 -27.88 36.82 -50.59
N ALA A 159 -27.82 35.59 -51.13
CA ALA A 159 -26.94 34.55 -50.65
C ALA A 159 -25.47 34.93 -50.83
N LEU A 160 -25.08 35.45 -52.01
CA LEU A 160 -23.72 35.98 -52.23
C LEU A 160 -23.37 37.10 -51.26
N ALA A 161 -24.26 38.06 -51.06
CA ALA A 161 -24.05 39.16 -50.11
C ALA A 161 -23.98 38.66 -48.66
N TRP A 162 -24.80 37.67 -48.31
CA TRP A 162 -24.80 37.05 -47.00
C TRP A 162 -23.50 36.29 -46.75
N PHE A 163 -23.00 35.49 -47.69
CA PHE A 163 -21.67 34.86 -47.55
C PHE A 163 -20.57 35.91 -47.41
N ALA A 164 -20.61 36.99 -48.22
CA ALA A 164 -19.62 38.06 -48.13
C ALA A 164 -19.63 38.81 -46.79
N ALA A 165 -20.77 38.93 -46.11
CA ALA A 165 -20.90 39.70 -44.87
C ALA A 165 -20.85 38.82 -43.60
N PHE A 166 -21.53 37.67 -43.63
CA PHE A 166 -21.83 36.82 -42.48
C PHE A 166 -21.47 35.34 -42.69
N GLY A 167 -20.79 34.99 -43.79
CA GLY A 167 -20.39 33.61 -44.04
C GLY A 167 -19.46 33.05 -42.93
N PRO A 168 -19.40 31.72 -42.76
CA PRO A 168 -18.39 31.06 -41.93
C PRO A 168 -16.97 31.42 -42.38
N ASP A 169 -16.03 31.55 -41.44
CA ASP A 169 -14.69 32.13 -41.60
C ASP A 169 -14.14 32.18 -43.03
N ASN A 170 -13.57 31.08 -43.53
CA ASN A 170 -12.89 31.05 -44.83
C ASN A 170 -13.83 31.38 -46.01
N TRP A 171 -15.13 31.09 -45.90
CA TRP A 171 -16.11 31.41 -46.95
C TRP A 171 -16.33 32.92 -47.09
N ARG A 172 -16.42 33.63 -45.96
CA ARG A 172 -16.62 35.08 -45.95
C ARG A 172 -15.45 35.80 -46.60
N TYR A 173 -14.24 35.44 -46.20
CA TYR A 173 -13.02 36.03 -46.74
C TYR A 173 -12.81 35.67 -48.21
N GLY A 174 -13.08 34.42 -48.59
CA GLY A 174 -12.96 33.98 -49.98
C GLY A 174 -13.89 34.74 -50.93
N VAL A 175 -15.18 34.92 -50.58
CA VAL A 175 -16.12 35.67 -51.43
C VAL A 175 -15.70 37.14 -51.57
N ARG A 176 -15.30 37.77 -50.46
CA ARG A 176 -14.79 39.16 -50.46
C ARG A 176 -13.52 39.29 -51.30
N HIS A 177 -12.58 38.37 -51.15
CA HIS A 177 -11.34 38.37 -51.92
C HIS A 177 -11.61 38.19 -53.42
N LEU A 178 -12.50 37.27 -53.80
CA LEU A 178 -12.77 37.00 -55.21
C LEU A 178 -13.37 38.22 -55.93
N TRP A 179 -14.34 38.90 -55.31
CA TRP A 179 -15.08 40.02 -55.91
C TRP A 179 -14.49 41.41 -55.64
N ALA A 180 -13.81 41.61 -54.51
CA ALA A 180 -13.30 42.90 -54.07
C ALA A 180 -11.78 42.94 -53.85
N GLY A 181 -11.07 41.80 -53.90
CA GLY A 181 -9.62 41.74 -53.69
C GLY A 181 -8.77 42.42 -54.78
N TRP A 182 -9.38 42.88 -55.88
CA TRP A 182 -8.72 43.74 -56.86
C TRP A 182 -8.75 45.23 -56.49
N ALA A 183 -9.63 45.63 -55.55
CA ALA A 183 -9.85 47.01 -55.12
C ALA A 183 -9.49 47.26 -53.65
N LEU A 184 -9.61 46.23 -52.81
CA LEU A 184 -9.27 46.25 -51.38
C LEU A 184 -8.04 45.38 -51.15
N SER A 185 -7.03 45.95 -50.49
CA SER A 185 -5.99 45.17 -49.82
C SER A 185 -6.56 44.58 -48.52
N ASP A 186 -6.04 43.43 -48.08
CA ASP A 186 -6.37 42.81 -46.78
C ASP A 186 -7.78 42.20 -46.66
N THR A 187 -8.20 41.45 -47.69
CA THR A 187 -9.50 40.74 -47.69
C THR A 187 -9.44 39.32 -47.15
N LEU A 188 -8.24 38.77 -46.96
CA LEU A 188 -7.99 37.43 -46.42
C LEU A 188 -7.45 37.57 -45.00
N PRO A 189 -7.76 36.63 -44.09
CA PRO A 189 -7.11 36.59 -42.79
C PRO A 189 -5.61 36.29 -42.97
N PRO A 190 -4.77 36.60 -41.96
CA PRO A 190 -3.39 36.14 -41.97
C PRO A 190 -3.37 34.61 -42.09
N GLN A 191 -2.65 34.12 -43.10
CA GLN A 191 -2.48 32.68 -43.33
C GLN A 191 -1.16 32.25 -42.73
N ARG A 192 -1.20 31.27 -41.83
CA ARG A 192 -0.01 30.70 -41.22
C ARG A 192 -0.23 29.24 -40.87
N VAL A 193 0.88 28.51 -40.79
CA VAL A 193 0.91 27.17 -40.21
C VAL A 193 1.49 27.32 -38.80
N ALA A 194 0.65 27.15 -37.79
CA ALA A 194 1.08 27.11 -36.40
C ALA A 194 1.64 25.72 -36.11
N VAL A 195 2.83 25.65 -35.49
CA VAL A 195 3.54 24.41 -35.22
C VAL A 195 3.89 24.32 -33.74
N SER A 196 3.68 23.16 -33.14
CA SER A 196 4.02 22.81 -31.76
C SER A 196 4.94 21.58 -31.78
N PRO A 197 6.01 21.52 -30.95
CA PRO A 197 6.41 22.49 -29.92
C PRO A 197 7.11 23.75 -30.45
N GLY A 198 7.62 23.75 -31.69
CA GLY A 198 8.44 24.82 -32.24
C GLY A 198 9.92 24.60 -31.94
N ASP A 199 10.62 25.59 -31.38
CA ASP A 199 12.01 25.43 -30.93
C ASP A 199 12.08 24.61 -29.64
N GLY A 200 13.12 23.81 -29.47
CA GLY A 200 13.27 23.02 -28.24
C GLY A 200 14.47 22.09 -28.21
N ALA A 201 14.47 21.21 -27.22
CA ALA A 201 15.50 20.20 -27.04
C ALA A 201 14.89 18.81 -26.87
N VAL A 202 15.52 17.81 -27.48
CA VAL A 202 15.20 16.40 -27.35
C VAL A 202 16.42 15.65 -26.83
N ARG A 203 16.17 14.63 -25.99
CA ARG A 203 17.23 13.75 -25.51
C ARG A 203 17.83 12.97 -26.68
N ARG A 204 19.14 12.72 -26.67
CA ARG A 204 19.78 11.90 -27.70
C ARG A 204 19.11 10.53 -27.81
N GLY A 205 18.62 10.21 -29.01
CA GLY A 205 17.87 8.99 -29.30
C GLY A 205 16.39 9.03 -28.91
N GLY A 206 15.88 10.18 -28.43
CA GLY A 206 14.47 10.40 -28.16
C GLY A 206 13.67 10.77 -29.41
N ASP A 207 12.35 10.75 -29.27
CA ASP A 207 11.41 11.07 -30.33
C ASP A 207 10.93 12.53 -30.22
N LEU A 208 10.70 13.19 -31.36
CA LEU A 208 10.05 14.50 -31.42
C LEU A 208 8.68 14.36 -32.08
N PHE A 209 7.67 14.86 -31.41
CA PHE A 209 6.32 14.95 -31.91
C PHE A 209 6.09 16.37 -32.43
N VAL A 210 5.69 16.48 -33.70
CA VAL A 210 5.40 17.74 -34.34
C VAL A 210 3.93 17.76 -34.73
N GLU A 211 3.22 18.75 -34.21
CA GLU A 211 1.85 19.04 -34.52
C GLU A 211 1.78 20.34 -35.33
N ALA A 212 0.96 20.38 -36.37
CA ALA A 212 0.76 21.54 -37.21
C ALA A 212 -0.72 21.80 -37.48
N GLN A 213 -1.11 23.07 -37.33
CA GLN A 213 -2.47 23.54 -37.58
C GLN A 213 -2.46 24.70 -38.57
N ALA A 214 -3.29 24.61 -39.61
CA ALA A 214 -3.46 25.66 -40.59
C ALA A 214 -4.47 26.71 -40.11
N GLU A 215 -4.04 27.98 -40.06
CA GLU A 215 -4.90 29.10 -39.72
C GLU A 215 -5.24 29.93 -40.97
N GLY A 216 -6.53 30.19 -41.20
CA GLY A 216 -7.01 31.00 -42.33
C GLY A 216 -7.17 30.24 -43.66
N PHE A 217 -6.99 28.92 -43.65
CA PHE A 217 -7.23 28.00 -44.76
C PHE A 217 -7.45 26.56 -44.24
N ASP A 218 -7.78 25.62 -45.12
CA ASP A 218 -8.12 24.21 -44.77
C ASP A 218 -7.38 23.28 -45.75
N PRO A 219 -6.08 23.02 -45.58
CA PRO A 219 -5.32 22.21 -46.52
C PRO A 219 -5.74 20.74 -46.46
N VAL A 220 -5.49 19.98 -47.54
CA VAL A 220 -5.75 18.52 -47.57
C VAL A 220 -4.58 17.73 -47.01
N GLU A 221 -3.40 18.31 -47.07
CA GLU A 221 -2.13 17.66 -46.76
C GLU A 221 -1.16 18.72 -46.25
N ALA A 222 -0.31 18.31 -45.31
CA ALA A 222 0.83 19.07 -44.85
C ALA A 222 2.08 18.19 -44.98
N THR A 223 3.20 18.84 -45.28
CA THR A 223 4.50 18.18 -45.42
C THR A 223 5.46 18.81 -44.44
N VAL A 224 6.08 18.00 -43.59
CA VAL A 224 7.19 18.43 -42.76
C VAL A 224 8.49 18.32 -43.55
N PHE A 225 9.31 19.35 -43.45
CA PHE A 225 10.65 19.39 -44.00
C PHE A 225 11.63 19.47 -42.86
N ALA A 226 12.65 18.62 -42.88
CA ALA A 226 13.69 18.60 -41.87
C ALA A 226 15.08 18.55 -42.49
N GLN A 227 16.04 19.19 -41.86
CA GLN A 227 17.45 19.18 -42.22
C GLN A 227 18.25 18.86 -40.96
N PHE A 228 18.84 17.67 -40.93
CA PHE A 228 19.83 17.30 -39.93
C PHE A 228 21.15 18.04 -40.17
N GLU A 229 21.95 18.24 -39.12
CA GLU A 229 23.25 18.90 -39.21
C GLU A 229 24.15 18.32 -40.32
N GLY A 230 24.50 19.14 -41.32
CA GLY A 230 25.32 18.73 -42.47
C GLY A 230 24.59 17.98 -43.59
N GLY A 231 23.28 17.76 -43.47
CA GLY A 231 22.43 17.10 -44.47
C GLY A 231 21.72 18.03 -45.45
N GLU A 232 21.02 17.45 -46.42
CA GLU A 232 20.06 18.16 -47.28
C GLU A 232 18.68 18.21 -46.62
N TRP A 233 17.78 19.04 -47.15
CA TRP A 233 16.38 19.05 -46.70
C TRP A 233 15.67 17.79 -47.17
N GLU A 234 15.14 17.03 -46.23
CA GLU A 234 14.28 15.87 -46.46
C GLU A 234 12.83 16.23 -46.12
N SER A 235 11.87 15.52 -46.72
CA SER A 235 10.45 15.82 -46.56
C SER A 235 9.62 14.57 -46.32
N ALA A 236 8.62 14.67 -45.46
CA ALA A 236 7.64 13.62 -45.22
C ALA A 236 6.23 14.18 -45.11
N VAL A 237 5.24 13.41 -45.56
CA VAL A 237 3.83 13.75 -45.42
C VAL A 237 3.41 13.52 -43.97
N MET A 238 2.65 14.47 -43.40
CA MET A 238 2.11 14.38 -42.05
C MET A 238 0.76 13.63 -42.07
N ASP A 239 0.45 12.94 -40.98
CA ASP A 239 -0.83 12.26 -40.79
C ASP A 239 -1.91 13.29 -40.37
N GLU A 240 -3.11 13.22 -40.96
CA GLU A 240 -4.23 14.13 -40.64
C GLU A 240 -5.14 13.51 -39.59
N THR A 241 -5.29 14.19 -38.45
CA THR A 241 -6.14 13.79 -37.34
C THR A 241 -7.01 14.98 -36.91
N GLY A 242 -8.28 14.98 -37.31
CA GLY A 242 -9.26 15.94 -36.79
C GLY A 242 -9.02 17.40 -37.20
N GLY A 243 -8.40 17.64 -38.37
CA GLY A 243 -8.01 18.99 -38.82
C GLY A 243 -6.65 19.49 -38.31
N GLU A 244 -5.91 18.65 -37.60
CA GLU A 244 -4.51 18.84 -37.23
C GLU A 244 -3.62 17.84 -37.97
N PHE A 245 -2.37 18.21 -38.18
CA PHE A 245 -1.38 17.39 -38.87
C PHE A 245 -0.28 16.98 -37.91
N GLU A 246 0.00 15.69 -37.84
CA GLU A 246 0.94 15.10 -36.89
C GLU A 246 2.09 14.40 -37.62
N PHE A 247 3.30 14.54 -37.08
CA PHE A 247 4.45 13.77 -37.52
C PHE A 247 5.38 13.47 -36.36
N ARG A 248 5.94 12.25 -36.34
CA ARG A 248 6.92 11.85 -35.33
C ARG A 248 8.28 11.58 -35.95
N PHE A 249 9.29 12.32 -35.49
CA PHE A 249 10.69 11.97 -35.73
C PHE A 249 11.11 10.93 -34.70
N PHE A 250 11.60 9.78 -35.17
CA PHE A 250 12.05 8.70 -34.29
C PHE A 250 13.56 8.75 -34.06
N GLY A 251 13.97 8.63 -32.79
CA GLY A 251 15.36 8.38 -32.44
C GLY A 251 16.35 9.45 -32.91
N ILE A 252 16.05 10.73 -32.66
CA ILE A 252 16.89 11.86 -33.11
C ILE A 252 18.25 11.81 -32.42
N ARG A 253 19.33 11.72 -33.19
CA ARG A 253 20.72 11.65 -32.66
C ARG A 253 21.56 12.90 -32.91
N GLN A 254 21.10 13.77 -33.79
CA GLN A 254 21.79 14.99 -34.21
C GLN A 254 20.79 16.15 -34.23
N PRO A 255 21.23 17.38 -33.93
CA PRO A 255 20.39 18.56 -34.06
C PRO A 255 19.78 18.65 -35.45
N LEU A 256 18.55 19.14 -35.52
CA LEU A 256 17.84 19.31 -36.79
C LEU A 256 17.10 20.64 -36.82
N ARG A 257 16.96 21.17 -38.03
CA ARG A 257 16.05 22.27 -38.34
C ARG A 257 14.84 21.74 -39.06
N TYR A 258 13.65 22.21 -38.72
CA TYR A 258 12.45 21.79 -39.40
C TYR A 258 11.47 22.92 -39.63
N TYR A 259 10.59 22.73 -40.61
CA TYR A 259 9.42 23.57 -40.84
C TYR A 259 8.31 22.73 -41.44
N VAL A 260 7.07 23.22 -41.38
CA VAL A 260 5.92 22.58 -42.00
C VAL A 260 5.40 23.47 -43.13
N GLU A 261 5.06 22.85 -44.24
CA GLU A 261 4.43 23.51 -45.38
C GLU A 261 3.06 22.87 -45.64
N ALA A 262 2.04 23.71 -45.80
CA ALA A 262 0.71 23.27 -46.20
C ALA A 262 0.13 24.23 -47.25
N ALA A 263 -0.33 23.69 -48.38
CA ALA A 263 -0.88 24.47 -49.49
C ALA A 263 0.02 25.63 -49.97
N GLY A 264 1.35 25.48 -49.89
CA GLY A 264 2.34 26.50 -50.28
C GLY A 264 2.60 27.58 -49.21
N VAL A 265 1.96 27.49 -48.04
CA VAL A 265 2.24 28.35 -46.88
C VAL A 265 3.23 27.63 -45.97
N ARG A 266 4.35 28.27 -45.70
CA ARG A 266 5.45 27.76 -44.88
C ARG A 266 5.39 28.33 -43.47
N SER A 267 5.59 27.50 -42.45
CA SER A 267 5.78 27.93 -41.05
C SER A 267 7.10 28.69 -40.86
N ALA A 268 7.38 29.15 -39.63
CA ALA A 268 8.75 29.49 -39.26
C ALA A 268 9.65 28.23 -39.35
N GLU A 269 10.95 28.46 -39.49
CA GLU A 269 11.96 27.43 -39.25
C GLU A 269 12.17 27.31 -37.75
N TYR A 270 12.27 26.07 -37.26
CA TYR A 270 12.46 25.74 -35.86
C TYR A 270 13.72 24.91 -35.68
N ASP A 271 14.45 25.19 -34.61
CA ASP A 271 15.69 24.51 -34.25
C ASP A 271 15.43 23.53 -33.08
N ILE A 272 15.86 22.28 -33.27
CA ILE A 272 15.79 21.23 -32.25
C ILE A 272 17.20 20.81 -31.88
N ASP A 273 17.57 21.13 -30.64
CA ASP A 273 18.82 20.71 -30.04
C ASP A 273 18.74 19.27 -29.53
N VAL A 274 19.88 18.56 -29.61
CA VAL A 274 20.02 17.23 -29.02
C VAL A 274 20.86 17.32 -27.78
N VAL A 275 20.24 17.05 -26.64
CA VAL A 275 20.89 17.14 -25.32
C VAL A 275 21.17 15.75 -24.80
N ASP A 276 22.36 15.56 -24.25
CA ASP A 276 22.70 14.38 -23.45
C ASP A 276 22.36 14.66 -22.00
N LEU A 277 21.61 13.75 -21.38
CA LEU A 277 21.41 13.82 -19.94
C LEU A 277 22.72 13.45 -19.22
N PRO A 278 23.03 14.08 -18.07
CA PRO A 278 24.14 13.68 -17.24
C PRO A 278 24.02 12.22 -16.84
N ARG A 279 25.13 11.47 -16.92
CA ARG A 279 25.20 10.08 -16.48
C ARG A 279 25.75 10.04 -15.07
N VAL A 280 25.09 9.27 -14.21
CA VAL A 280 25.61 8.98 -12.87
C VAL A 280 26.85 8.10 -13.03
N SER A 281 27.99 8.64 -12.62
CA SER A 281 29.30 7.99 -12.67
C SER A 281 29.63 7.27 -11.36
N ASN A 282 29.09 7.76 -10.25
CA ASN A 282 29.30 7.21 -8.92
C ASN A 282 28.10 7.50 -8.02
N VAL A 283 27.81 6.56 -7.12
CA VAL A 283 26.87 6.74 -6.00
C VAL A 283 27.67 6.44 -4.74
N ARG A 284 27.67 7.34 -3.77
CA ARG A 284 28.27 7.15 -2.45
C ARG A 284 27.15 7.17 -1.42
N LEU A 285 27.18 6.20 -0.52
CA LEU A 285 26.23 6.07 0.59
C LEU A 285 26.98 6.29 1.90
N THR A 286 26.53 7.22 2.73
CA THR A 286 27.07 7.41 4.08
C THR A 286 25.97 7.11 5.10
N TYR A 287 26.18 6.10 5.94
CA TYR A 287 25.24 5.58 6.91
C TYR A 287 25.48 6.24 8.27
N HIS A 288 24.50 7.00 8.74
CA HIS A 288 24.45 7.54 10.09
C HIS A 288 23.52 6.68 10.92
N TYR A 289 24.09 5.70 11.61
CA TYR A 289 23.33 4.79 12.46
C TYR A 289 22.71 5.50 13.67
N PRO A 290 21.55 5.05 14.14
CA PRO A 290 20.96 5.54 15.37
C PRO A 290 21.89 5.36 16.57
N GLN A 291 21.80 6.25 17.56
CA GLN A 291 22.72 6.26 18.71
C GLN A 291 22.70 4.97 19.54
N TRP A 292 21.56 4.28 19.61
CA TRP A 292 21.39 3.05 20.39
C TRP A 292 22.22 1.88 19.86
N THR A 293 22.42 1.81 18.53
CA THR A 293 23.28 0.78 17.90
C THR A 293 24.76 0.95 18.26
N ARG A 294 25.17 2.14 18.74
CA ARG A 294 26.57 2.54 19.02
C ARG A 294 27.55 2.32 17.85
N GLN A 295 27.06 2.14 16.63
CA GLN A 295 27.90 1.93 15.45
C GLN A 295 28.53 3.22 14.96
N GLU A 296 29.75 3.13 14.44
CA GLU A 296 30.42 4.25 13.77
C GLU A 296 29.82 4.50 12.38
N THR A 297 29.87 5.74 11.90
CA THR A 297 29.44 6.09 10.54
C THR A 297 30.20 5.25 9.50
N ARG A 298 29.45 4.56 8.64
CA ARG A 298 29.99 3.76 7.53
C ARG A 298 29.83 4.51 6.21
N THR A 299 30.81 4.44 5.32
CA THR A 299 30.70 4.99 3.96
C THR A 299 31.01 3.92 2.93
N GLU A 300 30.15 3.81 1.93
CA GLU A 300 30.29 2.90 0.79
C GLU A 300 30.43 3.70 -0.51
N ASP A 301 31.52 3.46 -1.25
CA ASP A 301 31.88 4.18 -2.48
C ASP A 301 32.63 3.24 -3.45
N PRO A 302 31.99 2.75 -4.53
CA PRO A 302 30.60 2.99 -4.91
C PRO A 302 29.61 2.22 -4.03
N GLY A 303 28.52 2.87 -3.63
CA GLY A 303 27.36 2.23 -3.05
C GLY A 303 26.40 1.68 -4.11
N GLY A 304 25.26 1.17 -3.64
CA GLY A 304 24.21 0.60 -4.47
C GLY A 304 23.00 0.28 -3.60
N ASP A 305 22.78 -0.98 -3.27
CA ASP A 305 21.72 -1.37 -2.35
C ASP A 305 22.00 -0.85 -0.93
N ILE A 306 20.94 -0.46 -0.21
CA ILE A 306 21.00 0.01 1.16
C ILE A 306 20.62 -1.16 2.07
N GLU A 307 21.55 -1.56 2.92
CA GLU A 307 21.30 -2.54 3.98
C GLU A 307 21.62 -1.88 5.32
N ALA A 308 20.58 -1.60 6.12
CA ALA A 308 20.72 -0.85 7.36
C ALA A 308 19.59 -1.16 8.35
N VAL A 309 19.84 -0.81 9.61
CA VAL A 309 18.84 -0.91 10.69
C VAL A 309 17.76 0.17 10.50
N GLU A 310 16.55 -0.13 10.94
CA GLU A 310 15.45 0.84 10.98
C GLU A 310 15.88 2.13 11.72
N GLY A 311 15.54 3.28 11.13
CA GLY A 311 15.90 4.61 11.62
C GLY A 311 17.29 5.09 11.19
N THR A 312 18.06 4.31 10.43
CA THR A 312 19.36 4.76 9.89
C THR A 312 19.15 5.87 8.86
N GLU A 313 19.86 7.00 9.02
CA GLU A 313 19.89 8.08 8.04
C GLU A 313 21.01 7.82 7.04
N VAL A 314 20.65 7.59 5.78
CA VAL A 314 21.58 7.35 4.67
C VAL A 314 21.69 8.61 3.82
N GLU A 315 22.87 9.23 3.82
CA GLU A 315 23.22 10.31 2.90
C GLU A 315 23.62 9.70 1.55
N VAL A 316 22.79 9.94 0.53
CA VAL A 316 23.00 9.51 -0.85
C VAL A 316 23.63 10.65 -1.62
N GLU A 317 24.92 10.54 -1.93
CA GLU A 317 25.67 11.46 -2.78
C GLU A 317 25.91 10.83 -4.15
N ILE A 318 25.47 11.50 -5.23
CA ILE A 318 25.76 11.08 -6.59
C ILE A 318 26.75 12.02 -7.27
N THR A 319 27.63 11.46 -8.09
CA THR A 319 28.52 12.23 -8.97
C THR A 319 28.19 11.94 -10.43
N THR A 320 28.03 12.97 -11.23
CA THR A 320 27.67 12.89 -12.65
C THR A 320 28.78 13.37 -13.57
N ASP A 321 28.76 12.94 -14.84
CA ASP A 321 29.76 13.34 -15.85
C ASP A 321 29.59 14.78 -16.38
N GLN A 322 28.43 15.39 -16.11
CA GLN A 322 28.04 16.74 -16.53
C GLN A 322 27.23 17.40 -15.41
N PRO A 323 27.16 18.74 -15.34
CA PRO A 323 26.37 19.41 -14.31
C PRO A 323 24.91 18.95 -14.31
N LEU A 324 24.39 18.63 -13.12
CA LEU A 324 23.03 18.14 -12.93
C LEU A 324 22.12 19.29 -12.50
N GLY A 325 20.96 19.41 -13.15
CA GLY A 325 19.94 20.42 -12.83
C GLY A 325 19.10 19.99 -11.63
N ASP A 326 17.78 19.87 -11.82
CA ASP A 326 16.89 19.35 -10.79
C ASP A 326 17.06 17.83 -10.68
N ALA A 327 17.58 17.38 -9.54
CA ALA A 327 17.76 15.97 -9.22
C ALA A 327 16.81 15.54 -8.11
N ALA A 328 16.30 14.33 -8.20
CA ALA A 328 15.40 13.74 -7.22
C ALA A 328 15.81 12.29 -6.94
N LEU A 329 15.77 11.91 -5.67
CA LEU A 329 15.84 10.54 -5.20
C LEU A 329 14.40 10.04 -5.09
N ILE A 330 14.05 9.00 -5.85
CA ILE A 330 12.72 8.39 -5.81
C ILE A 330 12.80 7.13 -4.96
N VAL A 331 12.02 7.06 -3.88
CA VAL A 331 12.02 5.97 -2.91
C VAL A 331 10.59 5.44 -2.77
N ASN A 332 10.36 4.18 -3.11
CA ASN A 332 9.02 3.56 -3.08
C ASN A 332 7.93 4.41 -3.80
N GLY A 333 8.34 5.14 -4.85
CA GLY A 333 7.49 6.04 -5.64
C GLY A 333 7.33 7.46 -5.08
N ALA A 334 7.83 7.76 -3.88
CA ALA A 334 7.88 9.11 -3.31
C ALA A 334 9.15 9.84 -3.76
N SER A 335 9.03 11.13 -4.07
CA SER A 335 10.15 11.95 -4.57
C SER A 335 10.76 12.80 -3.45
N VAL A 336 12.07 12.65 -3.24
CA VAL A 336 12.89 13.49 -2.35
C VAL A 336 13.81 14.36 -3.21
N THR A 337 13.67 15.68 -3.11
CA THR A 337 14.52 16.61 -3.87
C THR A 337 15.97 16.53 -3.38
N MET A 338 16.91 16.37 -4.30
CA MET A 338 18.34 16.40 -3.98
C MET A 338 18.87 17.84 -4.08
N THR A 339 19.83 18.18 -3.22
CA THR A 339 20.57 19.44 -3.32
C THR A 339 21.70 19.27 -4.33
N THR A 340 21.71 20.07 -5.39
CA THR A 340 22.71 19.97 -6.47
C THR A 340 23.78 21.06 -6.37
N ASP A 341 25.05 20.66 -6.54
CA ASP A 341 26.20 21.55 -6.66
C ASP A 341 27.10 21.09 -7.81
N GLY A 342 26.93 21.73 -8.98
CA GLY A 342 27.65 21.38 -10.20
C GLY A 342 27.34 19.95 -10.64
N THR A 343 28.33 19.05 -10.51
CA THR A 343 28.24 17.63 -10.89
C THR A 343 27.81 16.70 -9.76
N THR A 344 27.64 17.23 -8.55
CA THR A 344 27.31 16.44 -7.36
C THR A 344 25.88 16.75 -6.93
N ALA A 345 25.14 15.73 -6.48
CA ALA A 345 23.84 15.93 -5.84
C ALA A 345 23.71 15.06 -4.61
N THR A 346 23.09 15.60 -3.56
CA THR A 346 22.99 14.94 -2.26
C THR A 346 21.56 14.96 -1.74
N ALA A 347 21.10 13.83 -1.20
CA ALA A 347 19.86 13.74 -0.42
C ALA A 347 20.06 12.83 0.79
N VAL A 348 19.23 13.01 1.82
CA VAL A 348 19.20 12.13 2.99
C VAL A 348 17.92 11.32 2.95
N LEU A 349 18.05 10.02 3.16
CA LEU A 349 16.98 9.05 3.23
C LEU A 349 17.00 8.38 4.62
N THR A 350 15.88 8.37 5.33
CA THR A 350 15.72 7.57 6.55
C THR A 350 15.18 6.19 6.16
N VAL A 351 15.85 5.14 6.60
CA VAL A 351 15.45 3.74 6.35
C VAL A 351 14.35 3.38 7.34
N GLU A 352 13.12 3.26 6.88
CA GLU A 352 11.95 2.86 7.70
C GLU A 352 11.36 1.53 7.24
N GLU A 353 11.25 1.33 5.93
CA GLU A 353 10.64 0.15 5.33
C GLU A 353 11.53 -0.38 4.20
N GLU A 354 11.41 -1.69 3.94
CA GLU A 354 12.01 -2.33 2.77
C GLU A 354 11.46 -1.71 1.46
N GLY A 355 12.25 -1.78 0.39
CA GLY A 355 11.79 -1.24 -0.89
C GLY A 355 12.84 -1.05 -1.96
N GLU A 356 12.57 -0.11 -2.85
CA GLU A 356 13.50 0.27 -3.91
C GLU A 356 13.65 1.78 -4.05
N TYR A 357 14.81 2.20 -4.51
CA TYR A 357 15.08 3.59 -4.86
C TYR A 357 15.84 3.73 -6.18
N HIS A 358 15.67 4.86 -6.83
CA HIS A 358 16.46 5.25 -8.01
C HIS A 358 16.62 6.75 -8.08
N ILE A 359 17.63 7.20 -8.83
CA ILE A 359 17.87 8.61 -9.07
C ILE A 359 17.16 9.03 -10.37
N ALA A 360 16.47 10.15 -10.31
CA ALA A 360 15.83 10.78 -11.46
C ALA A 360 16.21 12.26 -11.58
N THR A 361 16.03 12.81 -12.77
CA THR A 361 16.11 14.24 -13.05
C THR A 361 14.87 14.70 -13.81
N SER A 362 14.65 16.00 -13.92
CA SER A 362 13.57 16.56 -14.73
C SER A 362 14.08 16.94 -16.12
N PHE A 363 13.37 16.54 -17.18
CA PHE A 363 13.61 17.01 -18.56
C PHE A 363 12.30 17.32 -19.24
N ASN A 364 12.14 18.55 -19.75
CA ASN A 364 10.87 19.05 -20.33
C ASN A 364 9.66 18.80 -19.41
N ALA A 365 9.82 19.06 -18.11
CA ALA A 365 8.82 18.84 -17.06
C ALA A 365 8.37 17.38 -16.84
N ALA A 366 9.06 16.39 -17.44
CA ALA A 366 8.86 14.98 -17.18
C ALA A 366 10.03 14.40 -16.34
N PRO A 367 9.75 13.52 -15.36
CA PRO A 367 10.80 12.81 -14.65
C PRO A 367 11.48 11.80 -15.58
N VAL A 368 12.80 11.75 -15.49
CA VAL A 368 13.65 10.82 -16.23
C VAL A 368 14.59 10.12 -15.26
N GLN A 369 14.47 8.81 -15.20
CA GLN A 369 15.35 7.95 -14.43
C GLN A 369 16.78 7.97 -15.02
N LEU A 370 17.77 8.13 -14.14
CA LEU A 370 19.21 8.20 -14.46
C LEU A 370 19.98 6.94 -14.08
N THR A 371 19.49 6.17 -13.10
CA THR A 371 20.11 4.91 -12.62
C THR A 371 19.15 3.74 -12.75
N ASP A 372 19.64 2.52 -12.60
CA ASP A 372 18.79 1.36 -12.31
C ASP A 372 18.15 1.50 -10.91
N ASN A 373 17.24 0.56 -10.58
CA ASN A 373 16.67 0.46 -9.25
C ASN A 373 17.67 -0.22 -8.31
N TYR A 374 17.86 0.36 -7.13
CA TYR A 374 18.58 -0.19 -6.00
C TYR A 374 17.59 -0.62 -4.92
N PHE A 375 17.94 -1.61 -4.11
CA PHE A 375 17.08 -2.14 -3.06
C PHE A 375 17.39 -1.52 -1.69
N ILE A 376 16.39 -1.49 -0.83
CA ILE A 376 16.48 -1.13 0.59
C ILE A 376 16.07 -2.37 1.38
N ASP A 377 17.00 -2.89 2.17
CA ASP A 377 16.84 -4.02 3.08
C ASP A 377 16.98 -3.54 4.52
N VAL A 378 15.97 -3.82 5.35
CA VAL A 378 15.90 -3.37 6.73
C VAL A 378 16.34 -4.50 7.64
N GLN A 379 17.46 -4.31 8.34
CA GLN A 379 17.92 -5.26 9.35
C GLN A 379 17.04 -5.14 10.60
N ALA A 380 16.37 -6.25 10.95
CA ALA A 380 15.55 -6.34 12.15
C ALA A 380 16.41 -6.50 13.41
N ASP A 381 15.95 -5.88 14.49
CA ASP A 381 16.53 -5.96 15.84
C ASP A 381 16.07 -7.24 16.54
N ASN A 382 17.01 -8.12 16.90
CA ASN A 382 16.67 -9.40 17.52
C ASN A 382 16.72 -9.31 19.04
N ARG A 383 16.02 -10.21 19.72
CA ARG A 383 16.10 -10.27 21.18
C ARG A 383 17.49 -10.76 21.63
N PRO A 384 17.99 -10.28 22.78
CA PRO A 384 19.25 -10.74 23.32
C PRO A 384 19.18 -12.22 23.72
N VAL A 385 20.32 -12.90 23.69
CA VAL A 385 20.49 -14.28 24.14
C VAL A 385 21.26 -14.28 25.45
N VAL A 386 20.70 -14.88 26.50
CA VAL A 386 21.34 -14.96 27.82
C VAL A 386 21.41 -16.40 28.33
N LYS A 387 22.54 -16.77 28.95
CA LYS A 387 22.80 -18.11 29.50
C LYS A 387 23.56 -18.04 30.82
N VAL A 388 23.18 -18.88 31.78
CA VAL A 388 23.95 -19.10 33.01
C VAL A 388 24.97 -20.22 32.77
N ILE A 389 26.26 -19.88 32.79
CA ILE A 389 27.37 -20.81 32.54
C ILE A 389 27.79 -21.55 33.81
N LYS A 390 27.71 -20.89 34.98
CA LYS A 390 27.99 -21.50 36.29
C LYS A 390 26.97 -21.05 37.32
N PRO A 391 26.48 -21.95 38.18
CA PRO A 391 26.68 -23.40 38.14
C PRO A 391 26.05 -24.09 36.91
N GLY A 392 25.15 -23.41 36.18
CA GLY A 392 24.53 -23.88 34.93
C GLY A 392 23.55 -25.05 35.12
N ARG A 393 23.18 -25.32 36.37
CA ARG A 393 22.23 -26.33 36.83
C ARG A 393 21.93 -26.05 38.30
N ASP A 394 20.98 -26.80 38.84
CA ASP A 394 20.71 -26.81 40.27
C ASP A 394 21.96 -27.08 41.10
N TRP A 395 22.12 -26.29 42.15
CA TRP A 395 23.26 -26.35 43.04
C TRP A 395 22.81 -26.71 44.45
N ARG A 396 23.53 -27.60 45.11
CA ARG A 396 23.30 -27.96 46.50
C ARG A 396 24.43 -27.39 47.33
N ALA A 397 24.09 -26.45 48.19
CA ALA A 397 25.06 -25.65 48.94
C ALA A 397 24.82 -25.75 50.44
N SER A 398 25.87 -25.54 51.23
CA SER A 398 25.68 -25.27 52.66
C SER A 398 25.24 -23.82 52.90
N ASN A 399 24.63 -23.54 54.05
CA ASN A 399 24.15 -22.18 54.39
C ASN A 399 25.25 -21.11 54.56
N ILE A 400 26.52 -21.49 54.46
CA ILE A 400 27.69 -20.59 54.53
C ILE A 400 28.54 -20.65 53.25
N GLU A 401 28.05 -21.33 52.20
CA GLU A 401 28.77 -21.49 50.95
C GLU A 401 28.57 -20.26 50.05
N GLU A 402 29.60 -19.91 49.29
CA GLU A 402 29.57 -18.84 48.29
C GLU A 402 29.27 -19.45 46.92
N VAL A 403 28.15 -19.07 46.30
CA VAL A 403 27.76 -19.61 44.99
C VAL A 403 28.05 -18.58 43.91
N LEU A 404 29.02 -18.91 43.05
CA LEU A 404 29.39 -18.08 41.89
C LEU A 404 28.40 -18.31 40.75
N VAL A 405 27.65 -17.26 40.40
CA VAL A 405 26.79 -17.19 39.22
C VAL A 405 27.57 -16.52 38.10
N ARG A 406 27.84 -17.27 37.03
CA ARG A 406 28.48 -16.73 35.81
C ARG A 406 27.47 -16.67 34.69
N VAL A 407 27.35 -15.51 34.08
CA VAL A 407 26.37 -15.21 33.04
C VAL A 407 27.08 -14.81 31.76
N GLU A 408 26.64 -15.38 30.65
CA GLU A 408 26.98 -14.97 29.29
C GLU A 408 25.74 -14.38 28.63
N ALA A 409 25.85 -13.18 28.06
CA ALA A 409 24.80 -12.52 27.30
C ALA A 409 25.35 -12.01 25.97
N THR A 410 24.56 -12.09 24.90
CA THR A 410 24.93 -11.65 23.56
C THR A 410 23.73 -11.02 22.86
N ASP A 411 23.98 -9.99 22.07
CA ASP A 411 22.99 -9.26 21.28
C ASP A 411 23.56 -8.98 19.88
N ASP A 412 22.71 -8.68 18.90
CA ASP A 412 23.16 -8.33 17.54
C ASP A 412 23.62 -6.88 17.44
N PHE A 413 23.12 -5.99 18.30
CA PHE A 413 23.58 -4.61 18.40
C PHE A 413 24.30 -4.34 19.70
N ASN A 414 23.56 -4.20 20.81
CA ASN A 414 24.17 -3.81 22.07
C ASN A 414 23.24 -4.08 23.25
N LEU A 415 23.77 -4.76 24.28
CA LEU A 415 23.08 -4.94 25.55
C LEU A 415 22.96 -3.61 26.31
N ASP A 416 21.75 -3.28 26.76
CA ASP A 416 21.47 -2.08 27.54
C ASP A 416 21.74 -2.30 29.03
N ARG A 417 21.26 -3.42 29.58
CA ARG A 417 21.52 -3.84 30.96
C ARG A 417 21.35 -5.34 31.15
N LEU A 418 21.95 -5.86 32.21
CA LEU A 418 21.89 -7.27 32.59
C LEU A 418 21.60 -7.38 34.10
N GLU A 419 20.65 -8.21 34.49
CA GLU A 419 20.15 -8.28 35.86
C GLU A 419 20.04 -9.72 36.36
N LEU A 420 20.66 -10.03 37.50
CA LEU A 420 20.48 -11.27 38.23
C LEU A 420 19.33 -11.11 39.22
N ASN A 421 18.24 -11.83 38.97
CA ASN A 421 17.07 -11.87 39.83
C ASN A 421 17.15 -13.09 40.74
N TYR A 422 17.00 -12.92 42.06
CA TYR A 422 16.96 -14.04 43.00
C TYR A 422 15.93 -13.82 44.11
N ALA A 423 15.29 -14.90 44.55
CA ALA A 423 14.31 -14.91 45.61
C ALA A 423 14.60 -16.05 46.59
N VAL A 424 14.35 -15.81 47.88
CA VAL A 424 14.51 -16.81 48.95
C VAL A 424 13.13 -17.30 49.35
N ASN A 425 12.88 -18.60 49.23
CA ASN A 425 11.66 -19.28 49.70
C ASN A 425 10.33 -18.67 49.16
N GLY A 426 10.31 -18.12 47.94
CA GLY A 426 9.11 -17.47 47.39
C GLY A 426 8.84 -16.06 47.90
N GLY A 427 9.82 -15.42 48.56
CA GLY A 427 9.75 -14.00 48.93
C GLY A 427 9.91 -13.04 47.73
N GLU A 428 9.98 -11.73 48.00
CA GLU A 428 10.17 -10.72 46.95
C GLU A 428 11.49 -10.92 46.18
N TRP A 429 11.42 -10.78 44.85
CA TRP A 429 12.59 -10.82 43.97
C TRP A 429 13.56 -9.68 44.30
N GLN A 430 14.83 -10.04 44.51
CA GLN A 430 15.94 -9.12 44.67
C GLN A 430 16.73 -9.06 43.37
N VAL A 431 17.17 -7.86 42.99
CA VAL A 431 17.84 -7.60 41.71
C VAL A 431 19.28 -7.17 41.96
N ALA A 432 20.23 -7.92 41.42
CA ALA A 432 21.64 -7.53 41.35
C ALA A 432 22.00 -7.11 39.92
N SER A 433 22.41 -5.85 39.75
CA SER A 433 22.83 -5.33 38.44
C SER A 433 24.20 -5.88 38.05
N LEU A 434 24.26 -6.47 36.86
CA LEU A 434 25.47 -7.02 36.27
C LEU A 434 26.05 -6.06 35.22
N GLU A 435 27.37 -6.08 35.03
CA GLU A 435 28.03 -5.28 33.99
C GLU A 435 27.65 -5.80 32.59
N ALA A 436 27.14 -4.92 31.73
CA ALA A 436 26.86 -5.18 30.31
C ALA A 436 27.79 -4.32 29.46
N ASP A 437 28.60 -4.95 28.61
CA ASP A 437 29.55 -4.28 27.72
C ASP A 437 29.29 -4.69 26.27
N GLY A 438 28.99 -3.72 25.40
CA GLY A 438 28.80 -3.96 23.97
C GLY A 438 27.69 -4.96 23.60
N ASP A 439 27.98 -5.72 22.54
CA ASP A 439 27.19 -6.82 21.98
C ASP A 439 27.43 -8.16 22.71
N TYR A 440 28.44 -8.25 23.58
CA TYR A 440 28.81 -9.46 24.30
C TYR A 440 29.27 -9.16 25.74
N SER A 441 28.57 -9.73 26.73
CA SER A 441 28.98 -9.66 28.12
C SER A 441 29.21 -11.04 28.74
N LEU A 442 30.32 -11.17 29.48
CA LEU A 442 30.60 -12.31 30.35
C LEU A 442 30.94 -11.79 31.74
N THR A 443 30.02 -12.00 32.68
CA THR A 443 30.08 -11.40 34.02
C THR A 443 29.84 -12.44 35.11
N GLU A 444 30.23 -12.10 36.32
CA GLU A 444 30.23 -12.98 37.48
C GLU A 444 29.67 -12.24 38.70
N GLU A 445 28.75 -12.88 39.41
CA GLU A 445 28.22 -12.40 40.68
C GLU A 445 28.27 -13.51 41.72
N VAL A 446 28.63 -13.18 42.96
CA VAL A 446 28.74 -14.16 44.04
C VAL A 446 27.56 -13.99 44.99
N LEU A 447 26.75 -15.03 45.12
CA LEU A 447 25.70 -15.10 46.12
C LEU A 447 26.29 -15.63 47.43
N PHE A 448 26.39 -14.74 48.42
CA PHE A 448 26.83 -15.06 49.78
C PHE A 448 25.64 -15.61 50.59
N LEU A 449 25.51 -16.94 50.68
CA LEU A 449 24.37 -17.57 51.33
C LEU A 449 24.23 -17.24 52.83
N GLU A 450 25.31 -16.81 53.47
CA GLU A 450 25.28 -16.36 54.87
C GLU A 450 24.63 -14.98 55.07
N GLU A 451 24.60 -14.15 54.02
CA GLU A 451 24.02 -12.81 54.03
C GLU A 451 22.55 -12.83 53.59
N LEU A 452 22.12 -13.89 52.90
CA LEU A 452 20.74 -14.10 52.51
C LEU A 452 19.87 -14.40 53.74
N THR A 453 18.77 -13.65 53.86
CA THR A 453 17.82 -13.78 54.96
C THR A 453 16.56 -14.49 54.47
N ALA A 454 16.09 -15.47 55.24
CA ALA A 454 14.77 -16.05 55.04
C ALA A 454 13.78 -15.42 56.04
N GLU A 455 12.63 -14.97 55.55
CA GLU A 455 11.49 -14.62 56.39
C GLU A 455 10.88 -15.91 56.96
N ARG A 456 10.64 -15.96 58.29
CA ARG A 456 10.08 -17.15 58.97
C ARG A 456 8.85 -16.78 59.78
N ALA A 457 7.81 -17.59 59.65
CA ALA A 457 6.69 -17.59 60.58
C ALA A 457 7.15 -18.02 61.99
N PRO A 458 6.57 -17.46 63.06
CA PRO A 458 6.97 -17.78 64.44
C PRO A 458 6.71 -19.25 64.78
N VAL A 459 7.72 -19.91 65.36
CA VAL A 459 7.59 -21.27 65.90
C VAL A 459 6.75 -21.22 67.17
N VAL A 460 5.53 -21.77 67.14
CA VAL A 460 4.73 -21.97 68.36
C VAL A 460 5.40 -23.05 69.20
N SER A 461 6.19 -22.62 70.19
CA SER A 461 6.76 -23.51 71.21
C SER A 461 5.61 -24.13 72.02
N SER A 462 5.26 -25.39 71.75
CA SER A 462 4.32 -26.16 72.58
C SER A 462 4.96 -26.51 73.92
N ALA A 463 4.96 -25.58 74.88
CA ALA A 463 5.19 -25.90 76.28
C ALA A 463 3.95 -26.64 76.81
N ALA A 464 4.04 -27.96 76.95
CA ALA A 464 2.98 -28.79 77.52
C ALA A 464 2.61 -28.29 78.94
N PRO A 465 1.32 -28.13 79.29
CA PRO A 465 0.93 -27.92 80.68
C PRO A 465 1.06 -29.25 81.45
N ASN A 466 1.82 -29.21 82.54
CA ASN A 466 1.99 -30.36 83.45
C ASN A 466 0.65 -30.78 84.06
N LEU A 467 0.39 -32.09 84.05
CA LEU A 467 -0.85 -32.77 84.47
C LEU A 467 -1.10 -32.79 86.00
N PHE A 468 -0.58 -31.83 86.79
CA PHE A 468 -0.70 -31.86 88.26
C PHE A 468 -1.45 -30.68 88.93
N ASP A 469 -1.95 -29.69 88.20
CA ASP A 469 -2.63 -28.52 88.82
C ASP A 469 -4.17 -28.49 88.70
N ILE A 470 -4.82 -29.57 88.26
CA ILE A 470 -6.30 -29.64 88.17
C ILE A 470 -6.92 -30.31 89.41
N ILE A 471 -6.59 -29.84 90.62
CA ILE A 471 -7.43 -30.04 91.80
C ILE A 471 -7.40 -28.77 92.65
N ASN A 472 -8.25 -27.80 92.29
CA ASN A 472 -9.15 -27.09 93.20
C ASN A 472 -9.94 -26.05 92.40
N ALA A 473 -11.23 -26.30 92.27
CA ALA A 473 -12.20 -25.29 91.87
C ALA A 473 -12.40 -24.31 93.02
N ASP A 474 -12.31 -23.01 92.71
CA ASP A 474 -13.13 -21.91 93.24
C ASP A 474 -12.32 -20.60 93.15
N ASP A 475 -12.43 -19.90 92.03
CA ASP A 475 -12.97 -18.53 92.00
C ASP A 475 -12.92 -17.98 90.57
N LEU A 476 -14.06 -17.43 90.15
CA LEU A 476 -14.23 -16.69 88.92
C LEU A 476 -13.77 -15.25 89.17
N ASP A 477 -12.79 -14.78 88.40
CA ASP A 477 -12.77 -13.38 87.99
C ASP A 477 -12.39 -13.27 86.51
N LEU A 478 -13.19 -12.46 85.82
CA LEU A 478 -13.14 -12.19 84.40
C LEU A 478 -11.92 -11.32 84.07
N GLU A 479 -10.98 -11.84 83.28
CA GLU A 479 -10.03 -11.02 82.53
C GLU A 479 -10.34 -11.07 81.03
N VAL A 480 -10.32 -9.86 80.44
CA VAL A 480 -10.58 -9.47 79.06
C VAL A 480 -9.63 -10.21 78.10
N PRO A 481 -10.04 -10.56 76.86
CA PRO A 481 -9.11 -11.16 75.89
C PRO A 481 -7.95 -10.20 75.66
N GLN A 482 -6.72 -10.66 75.89
CA GLN A 482 -5.54 -9.95 75.42
C GLN A 482 -5.48 -10.08 73.90
N GLU A 483 -5.22 -8.94 73.28
CA GLU A 483 -4.94 -8.75 71.86
C GLU A 483 -3.93 -9.79 71.39
N GLU A 484 -4.23 -10.47 70.28
CA GLU A 484 -3.23 -11.21 69.52
C GLU A 484 -2.21 -10.17 69.04
N GLU A 485 -1.07 -10.08 69.72
CA GLU A 485 0.07 -9.31 69.23
C GLU A 485 0.48 -9.93 67.89
N ASP A 486 0.34 -9.15 66.82
CA ASP A 486 0.93 -9.42 65.51
C ASP A 486 2.45 -9.62 65.69
N GLN A 487 2.88 -10.89 65.78
CA GLN A 487 4.30 -11.23 65.89
C GLN A 487 4.93 -11.12 64.50
N GLU A 488 5.70 -10.04 64.27
CA GLU A 488 6.50 -9.85 63.07
C GLU A 488 7.42 -11.05 62.81
N PRO A 489 7.55 -11.53 61.55
CA PRO A 489 8.43 -12.64 61.21
C PRO A 489 9.89 -12.31 61.57
N GLN A 490 10.57 -13.25 62.23
CA GLN A 490 11.97 -13.06 62.58
C GLN A 490 12.87 -13.48 61.40
N ALA A 491 13.60 -12.52 60.85
CA ALA A 491 14.68 -12.70 59.90
C ALA A 491 15.76 -13.65 60.45
N GLY A 492 15.95 -14.81 59.81
CA GLY A 492 16.97 -15.79 60.20
C GLY A 492 17.89 -16.16 59.04
N THR A 493 19.10 -16.63 59.37
CA THR A 493 20.03 -17.21 58.38
C THR A 493 19.43 -18.47 57.74
N LEU A 494 19.83 -18.76 56.50
CA LEU A 494 19.36 -19.93 55.76
C LEU A 494 19.56 -21.23 56.56
N ALA A 495 18.54 -22.09 56.54
CA ALA A 495 18.53 -23.41 57.16
C ALA A 495 18.32 -24.52 56.12
N PRO A 496 18.65 -25.78 56.47
CA PRO A 496 18.34 -26.92 55.63
C PRO A 496 16.88 -26.94 55.18
N GLY A 497 16.67 -27.11 53.87
CA GLY A 497 15.35 -27.07 53.24
C GLY A 497 14.93 -25.70 52.70
N ASP A 498 15.67 -24.62 53.01
CA ASP A 498 15.48 -23.33 52.32
C ASP A 498 16.02 -23.42 50.87
N VAL A 499 15.41 -22.66 49.95
CA VAL A 499 15.75 -22.65 48.52
C VAL A 499 15.92 -21.21 48.04
N VAL A 500 16.99 -20.97 47.28
CA VAL A 500 17.17 -19.72 46.53
C VAL A 500 16.90 -19.99 45.07
N SER A 501 15.87 -19.37 44.53
CA SER A 501 15.54 -19.44 43.11
C SER A 501 16.17 -18.24 42.42
N TYR A 502 16.81 -18.42 41.28
CA TYR A 502 17.43 -17.33 40.54
C TYR A 502 17.36 -17.52 39.03
N TYR A 503 17.30 -16.40 38.30
CA TYR A 503 17.37 -16.33 36.86
C TYR A 503 18.06 -15.03 36.45
N VAL A 504 18.42 -14.92 35.17
CA VAL A 504 19.04 -13.71 34.64
C VAL A 504 18.18 -13.16 33.52
N GLU A 505 18.05 -11.85 33.47
CA GLU A 505 17.37 -11.14 32.41
C GLU A 505 18.34 -10.19 31.71
N ALA A 506 18.45 -10.34 30.39
CA ALA A 506 19.16 -9.43 29.52
C ALA A 506 18.15 -8.48 28.87
N PHE A 507 18.47 -7.20 28.87
CA PHE A 507 17.67 -6.16 28.26
C PHE A 507 18.42 -5.55 27.09
N ASP A 508 17.72 -5.49 25.97
CA ASP A 508 17.99 -4.62 24.85
C ASP A 508 17.00 -3.43 24.90
N ARG A 509 17.13 -2.46 23.98
CA ARG A 509 16.34 -1.24 23.87
C ARG A 509 14.84 -1.49 23.97
N ASP A 510 14.32 -2.39 23.13
CA ASP A 510 12.89 -2.62 22.98
C ASP A 510 12.49 -4.07 23.33
N ALA A 511 13.45 -4.92 23.74
CA ALA A 511 13.23 -6.32 24.08
C ALA A 511 13.98 -6.78 25.34
N SER A 512 13.48 -7.85 25.98
CA SER A 512 14.22 -8.59 27.00
C SER A 512 14.14 -10.09 26.77
N SER A 513 15.07 -10.80 27.41
CA SER A 513 15.20 -12.25 27.36
C SER A 513 15.64 -12.78 28.72
N ARG A 514 14.98 -13.85 29.17
CA ARG A 514 15.20 -14.47 30.49
C ARG A 514 15.78 -15.87 30.34
N THR A 515 16.65 -16.26 31.28
CA THR A 515 17.17 -17.63 31.37
C THR A 515 16.13 -18.60 31.95
N ASP A 516 16.46 -19.90 31.97
CA ASP A 516 15.78 -20.87 32.83
C ASP A 516 15.86 -20.45 34.31
N LEU A 517 14.92 -20.96 35.11
CA LEU A 517 14.92 -20.81 36.56
C LEU A 517 15.83 -21.86 37.20
N PHE A 518 16.83 -21.41 37.95
CA PHE A 518 17.78 -22.26 38.64
C PHE A 518 17.59 -22.22 40.16
N PHE A 519 17.96 -23.31 40.83
CA PHE A 519 17.75 -23.45 42.27
C PHE A 519 19.05 -23.71 43.02
N ILE A 520 19.21 -23.05 44.16
CA ILE A 520 20.23 -23.35 45.17
C ILE A 520 19.51 -23.95 46.38
N GLU A 521 19.65 -25.26 46.55
CA GLU A 521 19.06 -26.03 47.65
C GLU A 521 20.01 -26.01 48.86
N VAL A 522 19.54 -25.49 49.99
CA VAL A 522 20.34 -25.41 51.22
C VAL A 522 20.32 -26.75 51.94
N GLN A 523 21.50 -27.35 52.12
CA GLN A 523 21.69 -28.64 52.78
C GLN A 523 22.41 -28.50 54.13
N PRO A 524 22.21 -29.45 55.07
CA PRO A 524 22.95 -29.42 56.32
C PRO A 524 24.45 -29.57 56.09
N PHE A 525 25.24 -28.74 56.79
CA PHE A 525 26.71 -28.76 56.72
C PHE A 525 27.30 -30.09 57.22
N ASP A 526 26.69 -30.68 58.24
CA ASP A 526 27.13 -31.95 58.84
C ASP A 526 26.66 -33.16 58.03
N ARG A 527 27.43 -33.58 57.02
CA ARG A 527 27.24 -34.90 56.39
C ARG A 527 27.59 -36.00 57.39
N SER A 528 26.59 -36.54 58.07
CA SER A 528 26.76 -37.71 58.94
C SER A 528 27.00 -38.97 58.11
N PHE A 529 28.26 -39.24 57.76
CA PHE A 529 28.64 -40.49 57.10
C PHE A 529 28.40 -41.68 58.05
N SER A 530 27.37 -42.49 57.81
CA SER A 530 27.26 -43.81 58.41
C SER A 530 28.15 -44.77 57.63
N GLN A 531 29.24 -45.24 58.24
CA GLN A 531 30.06 -46.31 57.68
C GLN A 531 29.30 -47.64 57.92
N SER A 532 28.60 -48.16 56.91
CA SER A 532 28.02 -49.51 57.01
C SER A 532 29.16 -50.53 57.05
N MET A 533 29.44 -51.06 58.23
CA MET A 533 30.47 -52.07 58.42
C MET A 533 29.87 -53.48 58.15
N ALA A 534 30.44 -54.12 57.12
CA ALA A 534 30.55 -55.57 56.85
C ALA A 534 29.43 -56.31 56.09
N GLY A 535 29.79 -56.83 54.90
CA GLY A 535 29.12 -57.96 54.27
C GLY A 535 29.27 -57.99 52.75
N GLY A 536 30.25 -58.75 52.23
CA GLY A 536 30.49 -58.87 50.78
C GLY A 536 29.32 -59.46 49.99
N GLY A 537 29.12 -58.94 48.79
CA GLY A 537 28.21 -59.47 47.77
C GLY A 537 27.91 -58.39 46.75
N GLY A 538 28.50 -58.49 45.56
CA GLY A 538 28.29 -57.53 44.48
C GLY A 538 26.83 -57.44 44.06
N GLY A 539 26.32 -56.21 44.01
CA GLY A 539 25.07 -55.82 43.39
C GLY A 539 25.21 -54.33 43.06
N GLY A 540 24.96 -53.97 41.80
CA GLY A 540 25.16 -52.62 41.27
C GLY A 540 24.44 -51.58 42.12
N GLY A 541 25.18 -50.51 42.45
CA GLY A 541 24.63 -49.34 43.11
C GLY A 541 23.67 -48.61 42.18
N GLY A 542 22.45 -48.44 42.68
CA GLY A 542 21.35 -47.71 42.06
C GLY A 542 20.20 -47.79 43.05
N GLY A 543 20.25 -46.99 44.11
CA GLY A 543 19.34 -47.10 45.25
C GLY A 543 19.45 -45.86 46.13
N GLY A 544 19.27 -44.71 45.52
CA GLY A 544 19.17 -43.40 46.19
C GLY A 544 18.32 -42.41 45.38
N GLY A 545 17.50 -42.91 44.45
CA GLY A 545 16.71 -42.10 43.51
C GLY A 545 15.21 -42.07 43.79
N GLU A 546 14.68 -42.95 44.65
CA GLU A 546 13.23 -43.08 44.93
C GLU A 546 12.76 -42.20 46.12
N GLN A 547 13.64 -41.38 46.70
CA GLN A 547 13.39 -40.69 47.98
C GLN A 547 12.92 -39.22 47.83
N ASN A 548 13.03 -38.64 46.63
CA ASN A 548 12.88 -37.21 46.39
C ASN A 548 11.69 -36.86 45.46
N GLU A 549 10.76 -37.79 45.26
CA GLU A 549 9.81 -37.68 44.15
C GLU A 549 8.80 -36.52 44.28
N ILE A 550 8.33 -36.16 45.49
CA ILE A 550 7.35 -35.06 45.65
C ILE A 550 8.00 -33.68 45.46
N SER A 551 9.17 -33.44 46.07
CA SER A 551 9.92 -32.19 45.91
C SER A 551 10.42 -32.02 44.47
N GLN A 552 10.84 -33.11 43.82
CA GLN A 552 11.20 -33.10 42.39
C GLN A 552 10.00 -32.77 41.50
N ARG A 553 8.82 -33.36 41.74
CA ARG A 553 7.61 -33.03 40.97
C ARG A 553 7.19 -31.58 41.14
N GLN A 554 7.22 -31.03 42.36
CA GLN A 554 6.94 -29.60 42.57
C GLN A 554 7.90 -28.72 41.78
N LYS A 555 9.18 -29.10 41.74
CA LYS A 555 10.20 -28.39 40.97
C LYS A 555 9.96 -28.48 39.47
N GLU A 556 9.57 -29.65 38.96
CA GLU A 556 9.21 -29.85 37.55
C GLU A 556 8.02 -28.97 37.17
N ILE A 557 7.00 -28.87 38.03
CA ILE A 557 5.85 -27.97 37.82
C ILE A 557 6.34 -26.52 37.76
N LEU A 558 7.11 -26.07 38.75
CA LEU A 558 7.64 -24.70 38.79
C LEU A 558 8.51 -24.34 37.58
N VAL A 559 9.38 -25.25 37.13
CA VAL A 559 10.17 -25.05 35.91
C VAL A 559 9.27 -24.98 34.67
N ALA A 560 8.23 -25.80 34.61
CA ALA A 560 7.26 -25.75 33.52
C ALA A 560 6.45 -24.44 33.53
N THR A 561 6.03 -23.96 34.71
CA THR A 561 5.38 -22.64 34.89
C THR A 561 6.30 -21.53 34.39
N TRP A 562 7.59 -21.56 34.75
CA TRP A 562 8.58 -20.59 34.27
C TRP A 562 8.77 -20.61 32.75
N ASN A 563 8.73 -21.79 32.14
CA ASN A 563 8.82 -21.90 30.68
C ASN A 563 7.58 -21.31 29.99
N LEU A 564 6.38 -21.44 30.58
CA LEU A 564 5.17 -20.81 30.05
C LEU A 564 5.23 -19.27 30.14
N ILE A 565 5.81 -18.72 31.21
CA ILE A 565 6.06 -17.26 31.32
C ILE A 565 6.90 -16.78 30.13
N ARG A 566 8.00 -17.49 29.85
CA ARG A 566 8.88 -17.14 28.73
C ARG A 566 8.20 -17.30 27.37
N GLU A 567 7.41 -18.36 27.17
CA GLU A 567 6.64 -18.57 25.94
C GLU A 567 5.58 -17.48 25.74
N GLN A 568 4.94 -17.02 26.82
CA GLN A 568 3.97 -15.93 26.81
C GLN A 568 4.60 -14.59 26.38
N ASP A 569 5.81 -14.28 26.85
CA ASP A 569 6.56 -13.06 26.49
C ASP A 569 7.02 -13.03 25.02
N GLU A 570 7.04 -14.19 24.34
CA GLU A 570 7.50 -14.38 22.96
C GLU A 570 6.36 -14.32 21.91
N GLN A 571 5.09 -14.25 22.31
CA GLN A 571 3.95 -14.46 21.41
C GLN A 571 3.69 -13.36 20.37
N THR A 572 3.30 -13.78 19.16
CA THR A 572 2.80 -12.91 18.07
C THR A 572 1.51 -13.40 17.40
N GLY A 573 0.88 -14.50 17.85
CA GLY A 573 -0.26 -15.14 17.15
C GLY A 573 -1.35 -15.80 18.02
N PHE A 574 -2.57 -15.93 17.45
CA PHE A 574 -3.77 -16.45 18.11
C PHE A 574 -3.78 -17.96 18.42
N GLN A 575 -2.98 -18.77 17.70
CA GLN A 575 -2.92 -20.22 17.96
C GLN A 575 -2.09 -20.54 19.21
N ASP A 576 -1.18 -19.63 19.56
CA ASP A 576 -0.27 -19.79 20.69
C ASP A 576 -1.02 -19.52 22.02
N GLU A 577 -2.01 -18.62 22.02
CA GLU A 577 -2.82 -18.25 23.19
C GLU A 577 -3.60 -19.46 23.77
N GLN A 578 -4.30 -20.23 22.92
CA GLN A 578 -5.04 -21.42 23.37
C GLN A 578 -4.11 -22.51 23.93
N GLN A 579 -2.92 -22.67 23.36
CA GLN A 579 -1.96 -23.67 23.81
C GLN A 579 -1.42 -23.33 25.21
N ILE A 580 -1.18 -22.04 25.49
CA ILE A 580 -0.78 -21.58 26.81
C ILE A 580 -1.90 -21.83 27.84
N GLU A 581 -3.15 -21.50 27.52
CA GLU A 581 -4.30 -21.77 28.41
C GLU A 581 -4.42 -23.27 28.75
N ASP A 582 -4.33 -24.14 27.72
CA ASP A 582 -4.42 -25.59 27.88
C ASP A 582 -3.27 -26.14 28.75
N ASN A 583 -2.05 -25.63 28.55
CA ASN A 583 -0.88 -26.00 29.35
C ASN A 583 -0.98 -25.51 30.79
N GLY A 584 -1.47 -24.28 31.01
CA GLY A 584 -1.70 -23.71 32.34
C GLY A 584 -2.73 -24.52 33.14
N ALA A 585 -3.85 -24.89 32.50
CA ALA A 585 -4.86 -25.76 33.10
C ALA A 585 -4.29 -27.14 33.47
N LEU A 586 -3.40 -27.69 32.65
CA LEU A 586 -2.71 -28.95 32.96
C LEU A 586 -1.79 -28.83 34.18
N LEU A 587 -0.97 -27.78 34.24
CA LEU A 587 -0.09 -27.54 35.40
C LEU A 587 -0.90 -27.34 36.68
N ALA A 588 -2.02 -26.61 36.60
CA ALA A 588 -2.94 -26.44 37.72
C ALA A 588 -3.44 -27.78 38.27
N GLU A 589 -3.80 -28.74 37.40
CA GLU A 589 -4.27 -30.06 37.82
C GLU A 589 -3.15 -30.90 38.47
N LEU A 590 -1.93 -30.82 37.94
CA LEU A 590 -0.77 -31.47 38.53
C LEU A 590 -0.45 -30.90 39.91
N GLN A 591 -0.53 -29.57 40.06
CA GLN A 591 -0.33 -28.87 41.32
C GLN A 591 -1.37 -29.28 42.37
N ARG A 592 -2.67 -29.38 42.00
CA ARG A 592 -3.73 -29.89 42.90
C ARG A 592 -3.48 -31.33 43.33
N THR A 593 -3.10 -32.18 42.38
CA THR A 593 -2.80 -33.59 42.63
C THR A 593 -1.65 -33.73 43.63
N LEU A 594 -0.59 -32.93 43.46
CA LEU A 594 0.56 -32.93 44.35
C LEU A 594 0.21 -32.43 45.76
N ALA A 595 -0.65 -31.42 45.85
CA ALA A 595 -1.17 -30.93 47.13
C ALA A 595 -1.97 -32.01 47.88
N GLU A 596 -2.82 -32.77 47.17
CA GLU A 596 -3.57 -33.87 47.75
C GLU A 596 -2.67 -35.03 48.22
N GLN A 597 -1.62 -35.36 47.45
CA GLN A 597 -0.60 -36.35 47.86
C GLN A 597 0.11 -35.92 49.16
N ALA A 598 0.54 -34.66 49.25
CA ALA A 598 1.18 -34.12 50.45
C ALA A 598 0.24 -34.18 51.68
N ARG A 599 -1.03 -33.77 51.53
CA ARG A 599 -2.05 -33.90 52.60
C ARG A 599 -2.32 -35.34 53.00
N THR A 600 -2.38 -36.24 52.04
CA THR A 600 -2.66 -37.67 52.29
C THR A 600 -1.52 -38.28 53.09
N LEU A 601 -0.26 -38.03 52.71
CA LEU A 601 0.92 -38.46 53.44
C LEU A 601 0.96 -37.89 54.87
N ALA A 602 0.66 -36.59 55.03
CA ALA A 602 0.56 -35.94 56.34
C ALA A 602 -0.52 -36.57 57.24
N SER A 603 -1.72 -36.78 56.70
CA SER A 603 -2.86 -37.34 57.43
C SER A 603 -2.65 -38.80 57.83
N ARG A 604 -2.07 -39.64 56.95
CA ARG A 604 -1.71 -41.04 57.23
C ARG A 604 -0.64 -41.13 58.31
N THR A 605 0.38 -40.27 58.25
CA THR A 605 1.44 -40.19 59.27
C THR A 605 0.87 -39.84 60.65
N ARG A 606 -0.10 -38.90 60.70
CA ARG A 606 -0.82 -38.54 61.93
C ARG A 606 -1.71 -39.68 62.44
N ALA A 607 -2.45 -40.37 61.56
CA ALA A 607 -3.36 -41.46 61.91
C ALA A 607 -2.65 -42.65 62.59
N ARG A 608 -1.38 -42.88 62.26
CA ARG A 608 -0.55 -43.92 62.89
C ARG A 608 0.03 -43.52 64.26
N GLN A 609 -0.38 -42.36 64.82
CA GLN A 609 0.07 -41.81 66.10
C GLN A 609 1.58 -41.58 66.20
N LEU A 610 2.30 -41.61 65.08
CA LEU A 610 3.75 -41.43 65.00
C LEU A 610 4.18 -40.03 65.46
N THR A 611 3.30 -39.03 65.31
CA THR A 611 3.50 -37.65 65.75
C THR A 611 3.58 -37.49 67.27
N SER A 612 3.01 -38.42 68.04
CA SER A 612 3.05 -38.36 69.51
C SER A 612 4.34 -38.95 70.11
N ALA A 613 5.18 -39.59 69.27
CA ALA A 613 6.38 -40.30 69.67
C ALA A 613 7.69 -39.51 69.44
N ASP A 614 7.72 -38.59 68.47
CA ASP A 614 8.92 -37.83 68.10
C ASP A 614 8.56 -36.42 67.57
N GLU A 615 9.24 -35.39 68.08
CA GLU A 615 9.08 -33.98 67.67
C GLU A 615 9.43 -33.79 66.18
N LYS A 616 10.41 -34.52 65.66
CA LYS A 616 10.79 -34.45 64.24
C LYS A 616 9.66 -34.91 63.31
N ILE A 617 8.89 -35.91 63.72
CA ILE A 617 7.74 -36.40 62.93
C ILE A 617 6.62 -35.35 62.91
N GLN A 618 6.46 -34.55 63.97
CA GLN A 618 5.53 -33.42 63.97
C GLN A 618 5.97 -32.34 62.96
N THR A 619 7.25 -31.96 62.96
CA THR A 619 7.79 -31.00 62.00
C THR A 619 7.66 -31.49 60.55
N PHE A 620 7.87 -32.79 60.30
CA PHE A 620 7.66 -33.40 58.99
C PHE A 620 6.21 -33.26 58.51
N VAL A 621 5.23 -33.61 59.35
CA VAL A 621 3.80 -33.51 59.02
C VAL A 621 3.40 -32.05 58.82
N GLN A 622 3.86 -31.14 59.67
CA GLN A 622 3.57 -29.71 59.54
C GLN A 622 4.12 -29.14 58.23
N ALA A 623 5.34 -29.51 57.85
CA ALA A 623 5.95 -29.07 56.60
C ALA A 623 5.17 -29.57 55.37
N LEU A 624 4.67 -30.82 55.38
CA LEU A 624 3.81 -31.32 54.29
C LEU A 624 2.45 -30.60 54.22
N GLU A 625 1.86 -30.22 55.35
CA GLU A 625 0.61 -29.47 55.38
C GLU A 625 0.78 -28.04 54.86
N SER A 626 1.83 -27.34 55.29
CA SER A 626 2.17 -26.01 54.78
C SER A 626 2.54 -26.03 53.29
N ALA A 627 3.21 -27.10 52.82
CA ALA A 627 3.45 -27.29 51.40
C ALA A 627 2.13 -27.36 50.62
N ALA A 628 1.19 -28.21 51.05
CA ALA A 628 -0.10 -28.35 50.38
C ALA A 628 -0.94 -27.06 50.42
N GLU A 629 -0.89 -26.31 51.52
CA GLU A 629 -1.57 -25.01 51.66
C GLU A 629 -1.00 -23.96 50.69
N ALA A 630 0.32 -23.96 50.46
CA ALA A 630 0.95 -23.08 49.46
C ALA A 630 0.68 -23.51 48.01
N MET A 631 0.39 -24.79 47.76
CA MET A 631 0.06 -25.31 46.42
C MET A 631 -1.35 -24.92 45.95
N ASP A 632 -2.29 -24.65 46.86
CA ASP A 632 -3.66 -24.26 46.50
C ASP A 632 -3.73 -22.95 45.70
N PRO A 633 -3.18 -21.81 46.19
CA PRO A 633 -3.19 -20.57 45.43
C PRO A 633 -2.40 -20.69 44.12
N ALA A 634 -1.28 -21.43 44.11
CA ALA A 634 -0.55 -21.73 42.88
C ALA A 634 -1.46 -22.40 41.84
N ALA A 635 -2.22 -23.43 42.22
CA ALA A 635 -3.10 -24.12 41.29
C ALA A 635 -4.26 -23.26 40.77
N GLU A 636 -4.75 -22.31 41.57
CA GLU A 636 -5.76 -21.34 41.13
C GLU A 636 -5.15 -20.37 40.10
N GLN A 637 -3.99 -19.78 40.41
CA GLN A 637 -3.29 -18.83 39.54
C GLN A 637 -2.87 -19.46 38.20
N LEU A 638 -2.36 -20.70 38.22
CA LEU A 638 -2.04 -21.46 37.00
C LEU A 638 -3.26 -21.70 36.11
N ALA A 639 -4.43 -21.94 36.71
CA ALA A 639 -5.67 -22.15 35.96
C ALA A 639 -6.22 -20.84 35.37
N GLU A 640 -5.88 -19.70 35.98
CA GLU A 640 -6.23 -18.36 35.50
C GLU A 640 -5.18 -17.77 34.55
N THR A 641 -4.12 -18.52 34.22
CA THR A 641 -3.01 -18.07 33.35
C THR A 641 -2.19 -16.91 33.96
N GLU A 642 -2.22 -16.78 35.29
CA GLU A 642 -1.46 -15.80 36.06
C GLU A 642 -0.12 -16.42 36.51
N PHE A 643 0.74 -16.80 35.55
CA PHE A 643 1.93 -17.59 35.84
C PHE A 643 2.96 -16.88 36.73
N ASP A 644 3.20 -15.58 36.51
CA ASP A 644 4.11 -14.79 37.36
C ASP A 644 3.64 -14.76 38.83
N ASP A 645 2.33 -14.75 39.06
CA ASP A 645 1.73 -14.73 40.40
C ASP A 645 1.72 -16.13 41.05
N ALA A 646 1.75 -17.20 40.25
CA ALA A 646 1.85 -18.59 40.71
C ALA A 646 3.23 -18.96 41.25
N VAL A 647 4.30 -18.43 40.64
CA VAL A 647 5.70 -18.77 40.95
C VAL A 647 6.06 -18.61 42.44
N PRO A 648 5.71 -17.50 43.13
CA PRO A 648 5.98 -17.36 44.57
C PRO A 648 5.33 -18.47 45.42
N SER A 649 4.07 -18.80 45.15
CA SER A 649 3.31 -19.87 45.82
C SER A 649 3.95 -21.24 45.60
N GLU A 650 4.37 -21.54 44.37
CA GLU A 650 5.08 -22.78 44.01
C GLU A 650 6.46 -22.88 44.66
N GLN A 651 7.21 -21.78 44.76
CA GLN A 651 8.49 -21.72 45.45
C GLN A 651 8.34 -21.95 46.97
N ALA A 652 7.30 -21.38 47.59
CA ALA A 652 6.97 -21.61 48.99
C ALA A 652 6.58 -23.08 49.24
N ALA A 653 5.77 -23.67 48.35
CA ALA A 653 5.45 -25.10 48.39
C ALA A 653 6.72 -25.98 48.29
N LEU A 654 7.61 -25.67 47.35
CA LEU A 654 8.88 -26.38 47.18
C LEU A 654 9.75 -26.30 48.44
N GLN A 655 9.86 -25.12 49.06
CA GLN A 655 10.60 -24.94 50.31
C GLN A 655 10.04 -25.84 51.42
N HIS A 656 8.74 -25.85 51.62
CA HIS A 656 8.10 -26.69 52.63
C HIS A 656 8.33 -28.19 52.37
N LEU A 657 8.28 -28.64 51.12
CA LEU A 657 8.61 -30.02 50.74
C LEU A 657 10.08 -30.37 51.00
N LEU A 658 11.02 -29.50 50.62
CA LEU A 658 12.45 -29.70 50.88
C LEU A 658 12.75 -29.71 52.39
N ARG A 659 12.02 -28.91 53.17
CA ARG A 659 12.08 -28.95 54.63
C ARG A 659 11.59 -30.29 55.16
N ALA A 660 10.46 -30.81 54.69
CA ALA A 660 9.97 -32.14 55.05
C ALA A 660 11.01 -33.22 54.71
N GLU A 661 11.62 -33.16 53.52
CA GLU A 661 12.68 -34.10 53.08
C GLU A 661 13.91 -34.05 53.99
N SER A 662 14.35 -32.85 54.39
CA SER A 662 15.48 -32.69 55.31
C SER A 662 15.21 -33.33 56.68
N VAL A 663 14.00 -33.12 57.22
CA VAL A 663 13.58 -33.70 58.50
C VAL A 663 13.43 -35.21 58.40
N PHE A 664 12.91 -35.72 57.29
CA PHE A 664 12.81 -37.16 57.03
C PHE A 664 14.19 -37.84 56.95
N THR A 665 15.14 -37.22 56.25
CA THR A 665 16.52 -37.69 56.18
C THR A 665 17.15 -37.76 57.58
N ASP A 666 16.95 -36.74 58.40
CA ASP A 666 17.40 -36.69 59.78
C ASP A 666 16.79 -37.80 60.66
N ILE A 667 15.50 -38.07 60.47
CA ILE A 667 14.79 -39.16 61.14
C ILE A 667 15.46 -40.51 60.78
N GLN A 668 15.72 -40.76 59.50
CA GLN A 668 16.38 -41.99 59.05
C GLN A 668 17.80 -42.16 59.61
N VAL A 669 18.61 -41.10 59.57
CA VAL A 669 19.98 -41.11 60.10
C VAL A 669 19.97 -41.40 61.60
N ALA A 670 19.07 -40.77 62.36
CA ALA A 670 18.92 -41.01 63.79
C ALA A 670 18.55 -42.47 64.08
N PHE A 671 17.69 -43.08 63.27
CA PHE A 671 17.35 -44.50 63.38
C PHE A 671 18.52 -45.43 63.02
N ASN A 672 19.33 -45.08 62.03
CA ASN A 672 20.47 -45.89 61.62
C ASN A 672 21.62 -45.85 62.65
N GLN A 673 21.80 -44.74 63.38
CA GLN A 673 22.77 -44.65 64.48
C GLN A 673 22.32 -45.36 65.78
N GLY A 674 21.00 -45.56 65.99
CA GLY A 674 20.45 -46.25 67.16
C GLY A 674 20.46 -47.79 67.10
N GLY A 675 20.88 -48.39 65.99
CA GLY A 675 20.76 -49.83 65.69
C GLY A 675 21.87 -50.72 66.26
N GLY A 676 22.06 -50.71 67.58
CA GLY A 676 23.13 -51.45 68.27
C GLY A 676 22.67 -52.27 69.48
N GLY A 677 21.47 -52.85 69.48
CA GLY A 677 21.09 -53.84 70.50
C GLY A 677 19.59 -53.98 70.78
N GLY A 678 19.05 -55.17 70.50
CA GLY A 678 17.95 -55.81 71.22
C GLY A 678 16.62 -55.06 71.39
N GLY A 679 15.66 -55.38 70.52
CA GLY A 679 14.22 -55.52 70.82
C GLY A 679 13.49 -54.35 71.50
N GLY A 680 12.74 -53.56 70.71
CA GLY A 680 11.56 -52.83 71.21
C GLY A 680 11.26 -51.46 70.63
N GLY A 681 12.22 -50.74 70.02
CA GLY A 681 12.06 -49.31 69.70
C GLY A 681 12.07 -48.88 68.22
N GLY A 682 12.20 -49.81 67.26
CA GLY A 682 12.45 -49.47 65.84
C GLY A 682 11.24 -49.50 64.91
N PHE A 683 10.01 -49.42 65.42
CA PHE A 683 8.80 -49.58 64.60
C PHE A 683 8.43 -48.33 63.79
N ALA A 684 8.51 -47.14 64.41
CA ALA A 684 8.04 -45.88 63.81
C ALA A 684 8.78 -45.46 62.52
N GLY A 685 10.12 -45.59 62.48
CA GLY A 685 10.90 -45.18 61.31
C GLY A 685 10.76 -46.07 60.08
N ARG A 686 10.59 -47.38 60.28
CA ARG A 686 10.29 -48.31 59.17
C ARG A 686 8.87 -48.11 58.66
N ASP A 687 7.94 -47.90 59.57
CA ASP A 687 6.53 -47.66 59.25
C ASP A 687 6.34 -46.36 58.44
N LEU A 688 7.13 -45.32 58.73
CA LEU A 688 7.13 -44.06 57.98
C LEU A 688 7.81 -44.19 56.60
N ALA A 689 8.92 -44.94 56.50
CA ALA A 689 9.53 -45.24 55.20
C ALA A 689 8.63 -46.10 54.30
N GLU A 690 7.96 -47.12 54.87
CA GLU A 690 6.98 -47.95 54.17
C GLU A 690 5.74 -47.14 53.76
N LEU A 691 5.30 -46.18 54.59
CA LEU A 691 4.24 -45.23 54.23
C LEU A 691 4.61 -44.36 53.03
N PHE A 692 5.81 -43.80 53.06
CA PHE A 692 6.30 -42.95 51.99
C PHE A 692 6.39 -43.74 50.69
N GLU A 693 7.00 -44.94 50.74
CA GLU A 693 7.09 -45.86 49.59
C GLU A 693 5.69 -46.24 49.05
N LEU A 694 4.71 -46.50 49.94
CA LEU A 694 3.33 -46.79 49.54
C LEU A 694 2.62 -45.59 48.89
N GLU A 695 2.91 -44.36 49.35
CA GLU A 695 2.33 -43.15 48.77
C GLU A 695 2.93 -42.84 47.40
N MET A 696 4.23 -43.09 47.25
CA MET A 696 4.96 -42.86 45.99
C MET A 696 4.67 -43.92 44.92
N ASP A 697 4.29 -45.14 45.31
CA ASP A 697 3.91 -46.22 44.38
C ASP A 697 2.50 -46.00 43.80
N LEU A 698 2.44 -45.12 42.79
CA LEU A 698 1.24 -44.77 42.01
C LEU A 698 0.50 -46.00 41.48
N GLU A 699 1.21 -47.09 41.14
CA GLU A 699 0.61 -48.33 40.63
C GLU A 699 -0.12 -49.12 41.73
N LYS A 700 0.28 -49.02 43.00
CA LYS A 700 -0.37 -49.75 44.12
C LYS A 700 -1.46 -48.96 44.83
N ASN A 701 -1.30 -47.65 44.96
CA ASN A 701 -2.18 -46.78 45.76
C ASN A 701 -3.64 -46.75 45.23
N GLN A 702 -3.85 -47.07 43.95
CA GLN A 702 -5.18 -47.16 43.34
C GLN A 702 -5.91 -48.49 43.62
N TYR A 703 -5.20 -49.58 43.98
CA TYR A 703 -5.82 -50.89 44.22
C TYR A 703 -6.35 -51.08 45.66
N GLU A 704 -5.91 -50.28 46.63
CA GLU A 704 -6.36 -50.40 48.03
C GLU A 704 -7.57 -49.52 48.38
N THR A 705 -7.85 -48.48 47.57
CA THR A 705 -8.93 -47.52 47.86
C THR A 705 -10.30 -47.96 47.33
N GLU A 706 -10.38 -49.03 46.52
CA GLU A 706 -11.64 -49.57 46.02
C GLU A 706 -11.92 -51.01 46.50
N ALA A 707 -12.97 -51.19 47.30
CA ALA A 707 -13.62 -52.48 47.46
C ALA A 707 -14.30 -52.88 46.11
N PRO A 708 -14.31 -54.17 45.72
CA PRO A 708 -14.44 -54.54 44.31
C PRO A 708 -15.88 -54.43 43.81
N VAL A 709 -16.09 -53.60 42.78
CA VAL A 709 -17.27 -53.70 41.90
C VAL A 709 -16.81 -53.85 40.45
N ALA A 710 -16.97 -55.09 39.97
CA ALA A 710 -17.01 -55.59 38.60
C ALA A 710 -16.77 -54.60 37.42
N MET A 711 -15.62 -54.82 36.76
CA MET A 711 -15.42 -55.00 35.32
C MET A 711 -16.18 -54.08 34.33
N ASN A 712 -15.36 -53.33 33.57
CA ASN A 712 -15.56 -52.83 32.20
C ASN A 712 -15.86 -51.32 32.05
N ASN A 713 -14.83 -50.49 32.27
CA ASN A 713 -14.40 -49.38 31.40
C ASN A 713 -13.10 -48.81 31.97
N GLN A 714 -12.03 -48.76 31.18
CA GLN A 714 -10.84 -47.97 31.49
C GLN A 714 -11.21 -46.48 31.36
N SER A 715 -10.91 -45.68 32.38
CA SER A 715 -11.25 -44.26 32.48
C SER A 715 -10.33 -43.43 31.56
N PRO A 716 -10.81 -42.36 30.89
CA PRO A 716 -9.97 -41.44 30.11
C PRO A 716 -8.96 -40.64 30.94
N GLU A 717 -9.16 -40.53 32.26
CA GLU A 717 -8.29 -39.77 33.17
C GLU A 717 -6.94 -40.46 33.45
N GLU A 718 -6.88 -41.80 33.41
CA GLU A 718 -5.66 -42.58 33.67
C GLU A 718 -4.60 -42.42 32.57
N GLN A 719 -5.01 -42.14 31.33
CA GLN A 719 -4.07 -41.83 30.25
C GLN A 719 -3.61 -40.37 30.32
N GLY A 720 -4.43 -39.46 30.84
CA GLY A 720 -4.17 -38.02 30.82
C GLY A 720 -2.96 -37.61 31.66
N VAL A 721 -2.79 -38.15 32.87
CA VAL A 721 -1.72 -37.75 33.80
C VAL A 721 -0.36 -38.33 33.40
N ASP A 722 -0.30 -39.61 33.04
CA ASP A 722 0.95 -40.22 32.55
C ASP A 722 1.36 -39.67 31.18
N GLU A 723 0.39 -39.40 30.29
CA GLU A 723 0.65 -38.71 29.02
C GLU A 723 1.05 -37.24 29.24
N ALA A 724 0.51 -36.58 30.27
CA ALA A 724 0.90 -35.23 30.66
C ALA A 724 2.31 -35.16 31.24
N ILE A 725 2.71 -36.11 32.10
CA ILE A 725 4.08 -36.22 32.62
C ILE A 725 5.05 -36.56 31.48
N GLN A 726 4.67 -37.46 30.57
CA GLN A 726 5.47 -37.72 29.37
C GLN A 726 5.58 -36.51 28.45
N LYS A 727 4.49 -35.74 28.28
CA LYS A 727 4.50 -34.48 27.54
C LYS A 727 5.34 -33.40 28.23
N LEU A 728 5.30 -33.30 29.55
CA LEU A 728 6.18 -32.43 30.34
C LEU A 728 7.65 -32.80 30.15
N GLN A 729 7.98 -34.09 30.25
CA GLN A 729 9.33 -34.58 30.01
C GLN A 729 9.76 -34.42 28.55
N GLU A 730 8.83 -34.53 27.59
CA GLU A 730 9.09 -34.30 26.16
C GLU A 730 9.27 -32.81 25.85
N LEU A 731 8.51 -31.92 26.50
CA LEU A 731 8.65 -30.47 26.44
C LEU A 731 10.01 -30.04 27.03
N ALA A 732 10.33 -30.48 28.24
CA ALA A 732 11.62 -30.23 28.89
C ALA A 732 12.80 -30.76 28.05
N ARG A 733 12.68 -31.97 27.44
CA ARG A 733 13.73 -32.55 26.59
C ARG A 733 13.86 -31.92 25.21
N ARG A 734 12.76 -31.49 24.56
CA ARG A 734 12.86 -30.82 23.26
C ARG A 734 13.66 -29.53 23.37
N GLN A 735 13.52 -28.82 24.49
CA GLN A 735 14.23 -27.57 24.74
C GLN A 735 15.73 -27.80 25.06
N GLU A 736 16.10 -28.84 25.82
CA GLU A 736 17.51 -29.24 25.98
C GLU A 736 18.23 -29.53 24.65
N SER A 737 17.48 -29.93 23.61
CA SER A 737 18.04 -30.24 22.29
C SER A 737 18.11 -29.04 21.32
N LEU A 738 17.49 -27.92 21.67
CA LEU A 738 17.42 -26.70 20.86
C LEU A 738 18.26 -25.54 21.42
N ALA A 739 18.82 -25.67 22.64
CA ALA A 739 19.79 -24.76 23.24
C ALA A 739 21.25 -25.09 22.87
#